data_AF-A0A945X5S6-F1
#
_entry.id   AF-A0A945X5S6-F1
#
_cell.length_a   1.000
_cell.length_b   1.000
_cell.length_c   1.000
_cell.angle_alpha   90.00
_cell.angle_beta   90.00
_cell.angle_gamma   90.00
#
_symmetry.space_group_name_H-M   'P 1'
#
loop_
_entity.id
_entity.type
_entity.pdbx_description
1 polymer ?
#
loop_
_entity_poly.entity_id
_entity_poly.type
_entity_poly.pdbx_seq_one_letter_code
_entity_poly.pdbx_strand_id
1 'polypeptide(L)'
;MRWILTTLGLSAGLCGNAQETIVRNWSFEDGAANRPAEWSFNHRRTTGDIAWDQNRAVTGKASVRITNKSAAETGNVVQSYHFDPPLPSGSRIAFSAHAAAHACQGTPRIVMQLYSTTNLRQNATADGIGGTHDFQELSETMTVANPSNRLSIYLCNYHVGTAWWDDVTVTVERRKQAVIADRPAGNGAQLTLTTRDGFELSITDTGAIARVQEDEQDLANAGRHSGLWLQPFAEEVVPVTGKIARANGRITQHFEGLDLRIAATYKALDDHIVCGGTVTDLSGTDRALDLWFSLPVGASHWRWGQSVRDEVVLQDNPMGTEAMTFSSLSDPSTTSGLALAVPADSPCDCVFTHDPTFGYAVRFRFGLSPEAGGSLKSCAPFHFVVYRCDPAWGLRDAARRYYALYPRAFEKRVTREGLWLFGNVPKWLPDPQNYAFHEGGTRRWEYDDRHGLATCPYIIPGQREITRLPELPASKQEAMAILKAFEPKPSRKRRGWGTDIKQIIEACHLLDHQAQPQVRIRTTSWGGPSITFPLNGNPELFSDSDRPTVARALLDTVRGWVRETPSIDGIYVDSMGAWGDYTNHRREHFRYTRIPLSYDPANGKPVQSNQYSLLEFLHGLGKELHPGGRLVFANGLHQTRKFHFFATDILGVEGKSCLDQKRVMACQKPFLLLIYNIHDDPAQMTHYFHLCTLYGIYPAFANMRMYKTPEMYEPVHQLNNRFVPMLQRLTKAGWHPITHARSDNADIWLERWGTGSDTGVYLTVYNATDATERTTLAVNATALGLGDTQLTARDILSDGVWQGTPARATLNFTLEIPPEQTRVLQLSRELVQSGE
;
A
#
# COMPACT_ATOMS: atom_id res chain seq x y z
N MET A 1 47.16 13.16 50.54
CA MET A 1 47.76 12.23 49.57
C MET A 1 47.24 12.64 48.19
N ARG A 2 47.97 13.46 47.41
CA ARG A 2 48.80 13.07 46.23
C ARG A 2 48.15 11.92 45.43
N TRP A 3 47.74 12.09 44.18
CA TRP A 3 48.56 12.15 42.94
C TRP A 3 47.90 13.07 41.88
N ILE A 4 48.56 14.11 41.33
CA ILE A 4 49.52 14.15 40.20
C ILE A 4 48.95 13.69 38.85
N LEU A 5 48.87 14.66 37.94
CA LEU A 5 48.64 14.58 36.50
C LEU A 5 49.66 13.69 35.78
N THR A 6 49.23 12.99 34.73
CA THR A 6 50.05 12.78 33.53
C THR A 6 49.16 12.83 32.28
N THR A 7 49.42 13.83 31.45
CA THR A 7 48.82 14.12 30.15
C THR A 7 49.32 13.12 29.10
N LEU A 8 48.45 12.64 28.19
CA LEU A 8 48.87 12.08 26.91
C LEU A 8 47.74 12.20 25.86
N GLY A 9 47.97 13.09 24.88
CA GLY A 9 47.62 12.89 23.47
C GLY A 9 46.17 13.09 23.03
N LEU A 10 45.84 14.32 22.64
CA LEU A 10 44.86 14.58 21.57
C LEU A 10 45.35 13.91 20.27
N SER A 11 44.64 12.90 19.81
CA SER A 11 44.61 12.53 18.39
C SER A 11 43.17 12.73 17.89
N ALA A 12 43.03 13.55 16.85
CA ALA A 12 41.79 13.77 16.14
C ALA A 12 41.32 12.45 15.53
N GLY A 13 40.38 11.78 16.18
CA GLY A 13 39.71 10.59 15.66
C GLY A 13 38.50 11.00 14.83
N LEU A 14 38.57 10.73 13.53
CA LEU A 14 37.41 10.59 12.65
C LEU A 14 36.32 9.78 13.39
N CYS A 15 35.18 10.41 13.70
CA CYS A 15 34.05 9.73 14.33
C CYS A 15 33.45 8.72 13.33
N GLY A 16 33.86 7.45 13.46
CA GLY A 16 33.25 6.31 12.76
C GLY A 16 31.77 6.16 13.11
N ASN A 17 31.00 5.64 12.16
CA ASN A 17 29.57 5.36 12.34
C ASN A 17 29.37 4.35 13.48
N ALA A 18 28.39 4.61 14.37
CA ALA A 18 28.05 3.66 15.42
C ALA A 18 27.29 2.48 14.78
N GLN A 19 27.97 1.34 14.68
CA GLN A 19 27.39 0.06 14.28
C GLN A 19 26.89 -0.66 15.54
N GLU A 20 25.60 -0.99 15.57
CA GLU A 20 24.97 -1.69 16.69
C GLU A 20 24.59 -3.11 16.28
N THR A 21 25.00 -4.13 17.03
CA THR A 21 24.48 -5.50 16.90
C THR A 21 23.26 -5.67 17.80
N ILE A 22 22.09 -5.94 17.22
CA ILE A 22 20.82 -6.03 17.98
C ILE A 22 20.43 -7.47 18.34
N VAL A 23 20.96 -8.44 17.60
CA VAL A 23 21.15 -9.87 17.95
C VAL A 23 21.06 -10.27 19.43
N ARG A 24 19.95 -10.81 19.97
CA ARG A 24 19.99 -11.41 21.33
C ARG A 24 19.97 -12.92 21.25
N ASN A 25 20.80 -13.58 22.05
CA ASN A 25 21.00 -15.04 22.02
C ASN A 25 21.26 -15.52 20.58
N TRP A 26 22.27 -14.92 19.95
CA TRP A 26 22.57 -15.06 18.52
C TRP A 26 23.14 -16.44 18.15
N SER A 27 23.88 -17.05 19.08
CA SER A 27 24.49 -18.39 18.97
C SER A 27 23.67 -19.47 19.66
N PHE A 28 22.44 -19.14 20.13
CA PHE A 28 21.49 -20.13 20.64
C PHE A 28 21.91 -20.92 21.89
N GLU A 29 22.93 -20.47 22.61
CA GLU A 29 23.46 -21.15 23.81
C GLU A 29 22.58 -20.94 25.05
N ASP A 30 21.72 -19.92 25.06
CA ASP A 30 20.86 -19.60 26.20
C ASP A 30 19.41 -20.11 26.00
N GLY A 31 18.88 -20.85 26.97
CA GLY A 31 17.47 -21.28 26.99
C GLY A 31 17.27 -22.73 27.46
N ALA A 32 16.02 -23.08 27.78
CA ALA A 32 15.66 -24.47 28.09
C ALA A 32 15.33 -25.23 26.80
N ALA A 33 15.51 -26.56 26.77
CA ALA A 33 15.36 -27.41 25.59
C ALA A 33 14.08 -27.16 24.74
N ASN A 34 12.97 -26.76 25.38
CA ASN A 34 11.67 -26.53 24.74
C ASN A 34 11.19 -25.06 24.78
N ARG A 35 12.03 -24.12 25.22
CA ARG A 35 11.73 -22.68 25.25
C ARG A 35 12.99 -21.86 24.98
N PRO A 36 13.11 -21.25 23.80
CA PRO A 36 14.27 -20.42 23.53
C PRO A 36 14.22 -19.13 24.36
N ALA A 37 15.37 -18.69 24.89
CA ALA A 37 15.47 -17.36 25.48
C ALA A 37 15.47 -16.32 24.35
N GLU A 38 14.69 -15.25 24.49
CA GLU A 38 14.60 -14.11 23.56
C GLU A 38 14.04 -14.40 22.14
N TRP A 39 13.87 -15.67 21.74
CA TRP A 39 13.24 -16.07 20.47
C TRP A 39 11.84 -16.67 20.68
N SER A 40 11.07 -16.81 19.61
CA SER A 40 9.75 -17.47 19.63
C SER A 40 9.66 -18.55 18.57
N PHE A 41 9.27 -19.76 18.96
CA PHE A 41 8.97 -20.87 18.05
C PHE A 41 7.55 -20.73 17.49
N ASN A 42 7.43 -20.69 16.15
CA ASN A 42 6.15 -20.50 15.49
C ASN A 42 5.68 -21.80 14.82
N HIS A 43 4.88 -22.58 15.55
CA HIS A 43 4.30 -23.84 15.06
C HIS A 43 3.01 -23.65 14.25
N ARG A 44 2.52 -22.42 14.02
CA ARG A 44 1.20 -22.18 13.37
C ARG A 44 1.07 -22.79 11.97
N ARG A 45 2.18 -23.06 11.30
CA ARG A 45 2.21 -23.60 9.92
C ARG A 45 3.15 -24.80 9.78
N THR A 46 3.46 -25.50 10.86
CA THR A 46 4.22 -26.75 10.79
C THR A 46 3.65 -27.78 11.75
N THR A 47 3.53 -29.01 11.29
CA THR A 47 3.20 -30.18 12.15
C THR A 47 4.47 -30.94 12.55
N GLY A 48 5.62 -30.46 12.09
CA GLY A 48 6.91 -30.93 12.51
C GLY A 48 7.42 -30.22 13.77
N ASP A 49 8.71 -30.39 14.02
CA ASP A 49 9.35 -30.03 15.28
C ASP A 49 10.17 -28.74 15.13
N ILE A 50 10.15 -27.91 16.18
CA ILE A 50 11.03 -26.75 16.30
C ILE A 50 11.67 -26.86 17.69
N ALA A 51 12.98 -27.06 17.74
CA ALA A 51 13.69 -27.36 18.97
C ALA A 51 15.16 -26.91 18.89
N TRP A 52 15.78 -26.73 20.06
CA TRP A 52 17.23 -26.64 20.13
C TRP A 52 17.87 -27.99 19.79
N ASP A 53 19.00 -27.96 19.08
CA ASP A 53 19.81 -29.14 18.80
C ASP A 53 21.20 -28.94 19.38
N GLN A 54 21.54 -29.77 20.36
CA GLN A 54 22.84 -29.73 21.04
C GLN A 54 23.91 -30.62 20.38
N ASN A 55 23.55 -31.31 19.30
CA ASN A 55 24.46 -32.24 18.62
C ASN A 55 25.05 -31.62 17.35
N ARG A 56 24.54 -30.47 16.92
CA ARG A 56 24.91 -29.81 15.68
C ARG A 56 24.86 -28.31 15.88
N ALA A 57 25.99 -27.63 15.67
CA ALA A 57 26.14 -26.18 15.78
C ALA A 57 27.32 -25.75 14.91
N VAL A 58 27.38 -24.46 14.56
CA VAL A 58 28.52 -23.81 13.89
C VAL A 58 29.52 -23.35 14.94
N THR A 59 29.05 -22.59 15.93
CA THR A 59 29.84 -22.25 17.12
C THR A 59 29.13 -22.72 18.38
N GLY A 60 29.88 -22.86 19.48
CA GLY A 60 29.29 -23.32 20.74
C GLY A 60 28.81 -24.78 20.70
N LYS A 61 27.65 -25.04 21.30
CA LYS A 61 27.07 -26.36 21.51
C LYS A 61 25.62 -26.45 21.05
N ALA A 62 24.96 -25.36 20.64
CA ALA A 62 23.55 -25.36 20.31
C ALA A 62 23.26 -24.67 18.97
N SER A 63 22.29 -25.21 18.23
CA SER A 63 21.63 -24.53 17.11
C SER A 63 20.11 -24.68 17.21
N VAL A 64 19.35 -23.99 16.37
CA VAL A 64 17.90 -24.23 16.26
C VAL A 64 17.57 -25.11 15.06
N ARG A 65 16.80 -26.17 15.30
CA ARG A 65 16.34 -27.12 14.28
C ARG A 65 14.86 -26.93 13.99
N ILE A 66 14.53 -26.88 12.71
CA ILE A 66 13.16 -26.73 12.19
C ILE A 66 12.89 -27.88 11.22
N THR A 67 12.02 -28.80 11.61
CA THR A 67 11.58 -29.93 10.78
C THR A 67 10.16 -29.71 10.30
N ASN A 68 9.92 -29.93 9.02
CA ASN A 68 8.60 -29.91 8.40
C ASN A 68 8.32 -31.25 7.75
N LYS A 69 7.08 -31.72 7.85
CA LYS A 69 6.65 -33.05 7.40
C LYS A 69 5.93 -33.03 6.05
N SER A 70 5.46 -31.88 5.59
CA SER A 70 4.69 -31.77 4.35
C SER A 70 5.09 -30.54 3.52
N ALA A 71 4.80 -30.61 2.22
CA ALA A 71 5.11 -29.55 1.27
C ALA A 71 4.27 -28.28 1.46
N ALA A 72 3.32 -28.23 2.40
CA ALA A 72 2.56 -27.03 2.72
C ALA A 72 3.13 -26.26 3.93
N GLU A 73 4.10 -26.85 4.64
CA GLU A 73 4.55 -26.34 5.94
C GLU A 73 5.62 -25.24 5.82
N THR A 74 5.59 -24.30 6.76
CA THR A 74 6.48 -23.13 6.81
C THR A 74 6.90 -22.83 8.26
N GLY A 75 7.51 -23.81 8.94
CA GLY A 75 8.05 -23.64 10.29
C GLY A 75 9.07 -22.50 10.37
N ASN A 76 9.03 -21.72 11.44
CA ASN A 76 9.96 -20.60 11.63
C ASN A 76 10.20 -20.29 13.11
N VAL A 77 11.33 -19.64 13.37
CA VAL A 77 11.60 -18.95 14.64
C VAL A 77 11.76 -17.46 14.39
N VAL A 78 11.37 -16.64 15.36
CA VAL A 78 11.34 -15.18 15.21
C VAL A 78 11.85 -14.45 16.44
N GLN A 79 12.54 -13.34 16.22
CA GLN A 79 12.85 -12.32 17.22
C GLN A 79 12.47 -10.94 16.67
N SER A 80 11.92 -10.09 17.53
CA SER A 80 11.46 -8.74 17.13
C SER A 80 12.06 -7.66 18.02
N TYR A 81 12.33 -6.51 17.42
CA TYR A 81 12.99 -5.37 18.01
C TYR A 81 12.19 -4.11 17.77
N HIS A 82 12.20 -3.22 18.76
CA HIS A 82 11.64 -1.88 18.65
C HIS A 82 12.77 -0.85 18.74
N PHE A 83 12.74 0.13 17.84
CA PHE A 83 13.70 1.24 17.83
C PHE A 83 13.04 2.50 18.37
N ASP A 84 13.61 3.04 19.44
CA ASP A 84 13.26 4.34 19.99
C ASP A 84 14.55 5.16 20.23
N PRO A 85 14.83 6.22 19.45
CA PRO A 85 14.01 6.71 18.35
C PRO A 85 14.01 5.76 17.12
N PRO A 86 13.01 5.85 16.22
CA PRO A 86 12.96 5.08 14.98
C PRO A 86 14.22 5.21 14.12
N LEU A 87 14.56 4.16 13.36
CA LEU A 87 15.64 4.19 12.37
C LEU A 87 15.32 5.20 11.25
N PRO A 88 16.21 6.16 10.97
CA PRO A 88 16.02 7.08 9.86
C PRO A 88 16.06 6.37 8.49
N SER A 89 15.35 6.93 7.51
CA SER A 89 15.47 6.50 6.11
C SER A 89 16.92 6.60 5.62
N GLY A 90 17.40 5.54 4.97
CA GLY A 90 18.79 5.39 4.53
C GLY A 90 19.71 4.73 5.56
N SER A 91 19.22 4.40 6.77
CA SER A 91 19.98 3.53 7.69
C SER A 91 20.20 2.16 7.06
N ARG A 92 21.33 1.53 7.30
CA ARG A 92 21.65 0.21 6.73
C ARG A 92 21.49 -0.87 7.79
N ILE A 93 20.91 -1.98 7.39
CA ILE A 93 20.78 -3.19 8.20
C ILE A 93 21.48 -4.30 7.43
N ALA A 94 22.54 -4.86 7.99
CA ALA A 94 23.15 -6.08 7.46
C ALA A 94 22.77 -7.23 8.37
N PHE A 95 22.35 -8.35 7.79
CA PHE A 95 21.98 -9.54 8.54
C PHE A 95 22.57 -10.79 7.94
N SER A 96 22.98 -11.72 8.79
CA SER A 96 23.43 -13.05 8.38
C SER A 96 23.02 -14.13 9.37
N ALA A 97 23.04 -15.37 8.93
CA ALA A 97 22.98 -16.56 9.78
C ALA A 97 23.55 -17.75 9.01
N HIS A 98 24.06 -18.75 9.72
CA HIS A 98 24.44 -20.01 9.12
C HIS A 98 23.24 -20.95 9.03
N ALA A 99 23.03 -21.56 7.87
CA ALA A 99 21.96 -22.53 7.65
C ALA A 99 22.52 -23.86 7.15
N ALA A 100 22.04 -24.96 7.73
CA ALA A 100 22.23 -26.30 7.18
C ALA A 100 20.88 -26.92 6.81
N ALA A 101 20.88 -27.82 5.84
CA ALA A 101 19.66 -28.48 5.38
C ALA A 101 19.84 -30.00 5.29
N HIS A 102 18.75 -30.75 5.49
CA HIS A 102 18.67 -32.18 5.23
C HIS A 102 17.33 -32.51 4.57
N ALA A 103 17.41 -33.05 3.36
CA ALA A 103 16.27 -33.41 2.53
C ALA A 103 15.22 -32.29 2.39
N CYS A 104 15.65 -31.02 2.40
CA CYS A 104 14.76 -29.89 2.24
C CYS A 104 14.26 -29.78 0.80
N GLN A 105 12.96 -29.87 0.58
CA GLN A 105 12.34 -29.63 -0.73
C GLN A 105 12.18 -28.15 -1.04
N GLY A 106 12.22 -27.30 0.00
CA GLY A 106 12.29 -25.84 -0.09
C GLY A 106 13.65 -25.30 0.31
N THR A 107 13.77 -23.97 0.27
CA THR A 107 14.98 -23.26 0.67
C THR A 107 14.83 -22.74 2.10
N PRO A 108 15.76 -23.04 3.01
CA PRO A 108 15.92 -22.28 4.25
C PRO A 108 16.10 -20.80 3.90
N ARG A 109 15.44 -19.90 4.63
CA ARG A 109 15.44 -18.47 4.33
C ARG A 109 15.45 -17.63 5.60
N ILE A 110 16.27 -16.59 5.60
CA ILE A 110 16.12 -15.46 6.53
C ILE A 110 15.09 -14.50 5.93
N VAL A 111 14.04 -14.17 6.67
CA VAL A 111 13.08 -13.13 6.31
C VAL A 111 13.21 -11.99 7.30
N MET A 112 13.63 -10.83 6.82
CA MET A 112 13.63 -9.59 7.57
C MET A 112 12.37 -8.80 7.25
N GLN A 113 11.62 -8.39 8.28
CA GLN A 113 10.44 -7.53 8.16
C GLN A 113 10.66 -6.26 8.97
N LEU A 114 10.85 -5.15 8.27
CA LEU A 114 10.93 -3.83 8.86
C LEU A 114 9.58 -3.13 8.72
N TYR A 115 9.10 -2.53 9.79
CA TYR A 115 7.86 -1.77 9.82
C TYR A 115 8.18 -0.30 10.04
N SER A 116 7.68 0.55 9.13
CA SER A 116 7.75 1.99 9.28
C SER A 116 6.98 2.44 10.52
N THR A 117 7.21 3.68 10.96
CA THR A 117 6.33 4.35 11.96
C THR A 117 4.87 4.41 11.51
N THR A 118 4.60 4.16 10.23
CA THR A 118 3.28 4.18 9.59
C THR A 118 2.77 2.77 9.28
N ASN A 119 3.38 1.73 9.87
CA ASN A 119 3.05 0.30 9.69
C ASN A 119 3.19 -0.23 8.25
N LEU A 120 3.94 0.45 7.39
CA LEU A 120 4.33 -0.08 6.10
C LEU A 120 5.44 -1.10 6.29
N ARG A 121 5.25 -2.27 5.67
CA ARG A 121 6.22 -3.35 5.76
C ARG A 121 7.18 -3.29 4.59
N GLN A 122 8.46 -3.15 4.90
CA GLN A 122 9.57 -3.42 4.00
C GLN A 122 10.14 -4.81 4.32
N ASN A 123 10.34 -5.64 3.30
CA ASN A 123 10.92 -6.97 3.47
C ASN A 123 12.31 -7.03 2.83
N ALA A 124 13.20 -7.81 3.42
CA ALA A 124 14.42 -8.30 2.79
C ALA A 124 14.58 -9.79 3.11
N THR A 125 15.22 -10.54 2.22
CA THR A 125 15.39 -11.98 2.40
C THR A 125 16.77 -12.42 1.97
N ALA A 126 17.41 -13.27 2.77
CA ALA A 126 18.57 -14.05 2.35
C ALA A 126 18.10 -15.49 2.10
N ASP A 127 18.22 -15.94 0.85
CA ASP A 127 17.78 -17.25 0.39
C ASP A 127 18.93 -18.26 0.42
N GLY A 128 18.74 -19.38 1.13
CA GLY A 128 19.63 -20.53 1.09
C GLY A 128 19.28 -21.52 -0.01
N ILE A 129 19.98 -22.65 0.01
CA ILE A 129 19.80 -23.74 -0.95
C ILE A 129 19.00 -24.86 -0.28
N GLY A 130 18.12 -25.53 -1.03
CA GLY A 130 17.43 -26.72 -0.55
C GLY A 130 18.33 -27.97 -0.55
N GLY A 131 17.74 -29.13 -0.29
CA GLY A 131 18.43 -30.42 -0.34
C GLY A 131 19.14 -30.77 0.98
N THR A 132 20.31 -31.38 0.86
CA THR A 132 21.14 -31.80 2.00
C THR A 132 22.53 -31.19 1.88
N HIS A 133 22.90 -30.36 2.85
CA HIS A 133 24.22 -29.75 2.94
C HIS A 133 24.56 -29.39 4.39
N ASP A 134 25.85 -29.16 4.66
CA ASP A 134 26.29 -28.63 5.94
C ASP A 134 26.11 -27.11 6.04
N PHE A 135 26.39 -26.52 7.20
CA PHE A 135 26.19 -25.10 7.42
C PHE A 135 26.87 -24.22 6.38
N GLN A 136 26.11 -23.26 5.86
CA GLN A 136 26.56 -22.22 4.94
C GLN A 136 26.05 -20.88 5.45
N GLU A 137 26.89 -19.85 5.37
CA GLU A 137 26.46 -18.50 5.72
C GLU A 137 25.50 -17.96 4.66
N LEU A 138 24.36 -17.45 5.12
CA LEU A 138 23.43 -16.65 4.34
C LEU A 138 23.53 -15.22 4.85
N SER A 139 23.78 -14.27 3.97
CA SER A 139 23.85 -12.86 4.33
C SER A 139 23.17 -11.98 3.30
N GLU A 140 22.60 -10.88 3.76
CA GLU A 140 22.02 -9.86 2.90
C GLU A 140 22.06 -8.51 3.62
N THR A 141 21.91 -7.42 2.86
CA THR A 141 21.76 -6.08 3.41
C THR A 141 20.46 -5.46 2.95
N MET A 142 19.88 -4.62 3.80
CA MET A 142 18.75 -3.78 3.43
C MET A 142 18.99 -2.35 3.89
N THR A 143 18.52 -1.41 3.08
CA THR A 143 18.49 0.00 3.47
C THR A 143 17.08 0.37 3.87
N VAL A 144 16.93 1.00 5.03
CA VAL A 144 15.66 1.47 5.58
C VAL A 144 15.04 2.47 4.59
N ALA A 145 13.97 2.07 3.91
CA ALA A 145 13.35 2.90 2.87
C ALA A 145 12.57 4.08 3.46
N ASN A 146 12.00 3.88 4.65
CA ASN A 146 11.16 4.83 5.38
C ASN A 146 11.49 4.78 6.87
N PRO A 147 11.34 5.88 7.63
CA PRO A 147 11.57 5.86 9.07
C PRO A 147 10.85 4.69 9.75
N SER A 148 11.59 3.86 10.49
CA SER A 148 11.10 2.55 10.93
C SER A 148 11.35 2.27 12.40
N ASN A 149 10.32 1.80 13.10
CA ASN A 149 10.34 1.63 14.55
C ASN A 149 10.29 0.17 15.00
N ARG A 150 10.10 -0.79 14.08
CA ARG A 150 10.08 -2.21 14.42
C ARG A 150 10.76 -3.06 13.36
N LEU A 151 11.54 -4.05 13.79
CA LEU A 151 12.18 -5.05 12.94
C LEU A 151 11.86 -6.44 13.48
N SER A 152 11.56 -7.38 12.60
CA SER A 152 11.42 -8.80 12.94
C SER A 152 12.29 -9.63 12.01
N ILE A 153 13.17 -10.46 12.58
CA ILE A 153 13.95 -11.45 11.85
C ILE A 153 13.29 -12.82 12.03
N TYR A 154 13.01 -13.49 10.92
CA TYR A 154 12.50 -14.86 10.90
C TYR A 154 13.52 -15.79 10.26
N LEU A 155 13.80 -16.91 10.90
CA LEU A 155 14.56 -18.01 10.31
C LEU A 155 13.57 -19.10 9.94
N CYS A 156 13.43 -19.37 8.65
CA CYS A 156 12.33 -20.16 8.10
C CYS A 156 12.83 -21.45 7.45
N ASN A 157 12.08 -22.53 7.61
CA ASN A 157 12.14 -23.70 6.75
C ASN A 157 10.81 -23.83 6.00
N TYR A 158 10.87 -23.97 4.68
CA TYR A 158 9.70 -24.10 3.82
C TYR A 158 9.66 -25.51 3.22
N HIS A 159 8.46 -26.07 3.09
CA HIS A 159 8.21 -27.42 2.56
C HIS A 159 8.84 -28.52 3.42
N VAL A 160 8.87 -29.77 2.92
CA VAL A 160 9.38 -30.95 3.64
C VAL A 160 10.87 -30.84 3.89
N GLY A 161 11.34 -31.31 5.04
CA GLY A 161 12.76 -31.49 5.36
C GLY A 161 13.13 -30.85 6.70
N THR A 162 14.43 -30.87 7.02
CA THR A 162 14.96 -30.29 8.26
C THR A 162 16.00 -29.23 7.95
N ALA A 163 15.84 -28.05 8.53
CA ALA A 163 16.84 -26.98 8.49
C ALA A 163 17.38 -26.72 9.90
N TRP A 164 18.67 -26.42 10.01
CA TRP A 164 19.31 -25.91 11.22
C TRP A 164 19.77 -24.49 10.98
N TRP A 165 19.69 -23.66 12.01
CA TRP A 165 20.19 -22.29 11.99
C TRP A 165 21.11 -22.02 13.16
N ASP A 166 22.16 -21.25 12.91
CA ASP A 166 23.11 -20.83 13.93
C ASP A 166 23.74 -19.46 13.62
N ASP A 167 24.39 -18.87 14.62
CA ASP A 167 25.21 -17.67 14.53
C ASP A 167 24.55 -16.49 13.81
N VAL A 168 23.43 -16.02 14.34
CA VAL A 168 22.63 -14.96 13.72
C VAL A 168 23.21 -13.58 13.98
N THR A 169 23.55 -12.83 12.95
CA THR A 169 23.93 -11.43 13.08
C THR A 169 22.86 -10.50 12.51
N VAL A 170 22.57 -9.40 13.21
CA VAL A 170 21.89 -8.24 12.64
C VAL A 170 22.61 -7.01 13.16
N THR A 171 23.21 -6.28 12.24
CA THR A 171 23.90 -5.02 12.52
C THR A 171 23.16 -3.86 11.90
N VAL A 172 23.04 -2.78 12.66
CA VAL A 172 22.35 -1.56 12.24
C VAL A 172 23.37 -0.42 12.21
N GLU A 173 23.48 0.21 11.05
CA GLU A 173 24.19 1.46 10.85
C GLU A 173 23.15 2.58 10.72
N ARG A 174 22.93 3.33 11.80
CA ARG A 174 21.97 4.44 11.81
C ARG A 174 22.48 5.58 10.92
N ARG A 175 21.65 6.02 9.98
CA ARG A 175 21.94 7.24 9.22
C ARG A 175 21.85 8.44 10.17
N LYS A 176 22.83 9.34 10.11
CA LYS A 176 22.79 10.59 10.85
C LYS A 176 21.58 11.42 10.43
N GLN A 177 20.97 12.11 11.38
CA GLN A 177 19.98 13.14 11.05
C GLN A 177 20.64 14.19 10.15
N ALA A 178 19.88 14.64 9.16
CA ALA A 178 20.37 15.67 8.26
C ALA A 178 20.50 16.98 9.01
N VAL A 179 21.58 17.71 8.73
CA VAL A 179 21.69 19.11 9.15
C VAL A 179 20.65 19.91 8.36
N ILE A 180 19.99 20.85 9.02
CA ILE A 180 19.00 21.73 8.41
C ILE A 180 19.61 23.12 8.39
N ALA A 181 19.74 23.70 7.19
CA ALA A 181 20.27 25.04 7.01
C ALA A 181 19.27 26.10 7.48
N ASP A 182 19.78 27.21 8.02
CA ASP A 182 18.95 28.36 8.36
C ASP A 182 18.36 29.01 7.11
N ARG A 183 17.09 29.44 7.20
CA ARG A 183 16.49 30.30 6.17
C ARG A 183 17.02 31.73 6.34
N PRO A 184 17.59 32.34 5.29
CA PRO A 184 18.05 33.73 5.36
C PRO A 184 16.93 34.68 5.79
N ALA A 185 17.29 35.75 6.49
CA ALA A 185 16.35 36.80 6.86
C ALA A 185 15.82 37.52 5.59
N GLY A 186 14.50 37.69 5.52
CA GLY A 186 13.83 38.44 4.46
C GLY A 186 13.65 39.91 4.80
N ASN A 187 13.06 40.67 3.87
CA ASN A 187 12.62 42.05 4.09
C ASN A 187 11.25 42.14 4.78
N GLY A 188 10.62 40.99 5.08
CA GLY A 188 9.33 40.91 5.78
C GLY A 188 8.11 41.02 4.86
N ALA A 189 8.29 41.19 3.55
CA ALA A 189 7.19 41.19 2.60
C ALA A 189 6.53 39.80 2.50
N GLN A 190 5.22 39.80 2.31
CA GLN A 190 4.42 38.59 2.20
C GLN A 190 3.41 38.73 1.07
N LEU A 191 3.10 37.61 0.43
CA LEU A 191 2.10 37.50 -0.61
C LEU A 191 1.04 36.48 -0.17
N THR A 192 -0.21 36.91 -0.13
CA THR A 192 -1.33 36.09 0.35
C THR A 192 -2.18 35.55 -0.80
N LEU A 193 -2.52 34.28 -0.69
CA LEU A 193 -3.55 33.59 -1.46
C LEU A 193 -4.78 33.40 -0.58
N THR A 194 -5.95 33.79 -1.09
CA THR A 194 -7.22 33.69 -0.38
C THR A 194 -8.20 32.92 -1.26
N THR A 195 -8.81 31.89 -0.68
CA THR A 195 -9.89 31.09 -1.27
C THR A 195 -11.25 31.75 -0.96
N ARG A 196 -12.32 31.34 -1.64
CA ARG A 196 -13.68 31.85 -1.36
C ARG A 196 -14.26 31.30 -0.07
N ASP A 197 -13.82 30.13 0.39
CA ASP A 197 -14.22 29.53 1.67
C ASP A 197 -13.38 30.03 2.85
N GLY A 198 -12.65 31.15 2.70
CA GLY A 198 -12.00 31.86 3.80
C GLY A 198 -10.65 31.30 4.25
N PHE A 199 -10.09 30.33 3.52
CA PHE A 199 -8.71 29.87 3.76
C PHE A 199 -7.69 30.83 3.15
N GLU A 200 -6.72 31.26 3.95
CA GLU A 200 -5.59 32.09 3.52
C GLU A 200 -4.23 31.45 3.78
N LEU A 201 -3.32 31.61 2.82
CA LEU A 201 -1.92 31.19 2.93
C LEU A 201 -1.01 32.35 2.50
N SER A 202 -0.14 32.80 3.41
CA SER A 202 0.84 33.85 3.12
C SER A 202 2.25 33.30 2.98
N ILE A 203 2.89 33.62 1.85
CA ILE A 203 4.26 33.23 1.52
C ILE A 203 5.16 34.45 1.67
N THR A 204 6.25 34.34 2.45
CA THR A 204 7.24 35.42 2.60
C THR A 204 8.07 35.61 1.33
N ASP A 205 8.77 36.73 1.24
CA ASP A 205 9.79 36.99 0.22
C ASP A 205 10.97 35.99 0.24
N THR A 206 11.13 35.26 1.33
CA THR A 206 12.11 34.17 1.46
C THR A 206 11.55 32.79 1.18
N GLY A 207 10.23 32.65 0.97
CA GLY A 207 9.57 31.38 0.65
C GLY A 207 9.07 30.57 1.84
N ALA A 208 9.14 31.14 3.06
CA ALA A 208 8.48 30.56 4.22
C ALA A 208 6.97 30.80 4.16
N ILE A 209 6.19 29.92 4.80
CA ILE A 209 4.79 30.19 5.09
C ILE A 209 4.72 30.96 6.40
N ALA A 210 4.30 32.22 6.33
CA ALA A 210 4.18 33.09 7.49
C ALA A 210 2.81 33.03 8.16
N ARG A 211 1.76 32.72 7.38
CA ARG A 211 0.38 32.67 7.85
C ARG A 211 -0.34 31.48 7.23
N VAL A 212 -1.07 30.75 8.07
CA VAL A 212 -2.03 29.72 7.64
C VAL A 212 -3.31 30.02 8.38
N GLN A 213 -4.25 30.70 7.72
CA GLN A 213 -5.43 31.22 8.40
C GLN A 213 -6.70 30.54 7.92
N GLU A 214 -7.52 30.17 8.90
CA GLU A 214 -8.90 29.74 8.70
C GLU A 214 -9.83 30.72 9.41
N ASP A 215 -10.69 31.37 8.65
CA ASP A 215 -11.57 32.44 9.13
C ASP A 215 -10.78 33.57 9.83
N GLU A 216 -10.91 33.76 11.13
CA GLU A 216 -10.14 34.77 11.89
C GLU A 216 -8.93 34.19 12.63
N GLN A 217 -8.72 32.87 12.58
CA GLN A 217 -7.69 32.19 13.35
C GLN A 217 -6.43 31.92 12.51
N ASP A 218 -5.29 32.43 12.96
CA ASP A 218 -3.98 32.05 12.43
C ASP A 218 -3.47 30.78 13.12
N LEU A 219 -3.19 29.76 12.33
CA LEU A 219 -2.77 28.43 12.75
C LEU A 219 -1.25 28.26 12.70
N ALA A 220 -0.52 29.24 12.15
CA ALA A 220 0.92 29.14 11.95
C ALA A 220 1.71 29.24 13.27
N ASN A 221 2.64 28.32 13.46
CA ASN A 221 3.64 28.33 14.51
C ASN A 221 4.99 28.82 13.95
N ALA A 222 5.36 30.06 14.30
CA ALA A 222 6.58 30.71 13.81
C ALA A 222 7.89 29.98 14.17
N GLY A 223 7.88 29.03 15.11
CA GLY A 223 9.05 28.24 15.49
C GLY A 223 9.37 27.07 14.55
N ARG A 224 8.54 26.81 13.52
CA ARG A 224 8.69 25.67 12.61
C ARG A 224 9.19 26.08 11.23
N HIS A 225 9.97 25.21 10.61
CA HIS A 225 10.43 25.38 9.23
C HIS A 225 9.28 25.14 8.25
N SER A 226 8.97 26.12 7.40
CA SER A 226 7.84 26.05 6.47
C SER A 226 8.21 26.41 5.03
N GLY A 227 7.27 26.18 4.11
CA GLY A 227 7.44 26.41 2.68
C GLY A 227 8.12 25.25 1.97
N LEU A 228 8.75 25.55 0.83
CA LEU A 228 9.54 24.56 0.09
C LEU A 228 10.94 24.39 0.70
N TRP A 229 11.36 23.13 0.83
CA TRP A 229 12.69 22.71 1.28
C TRP A 229 13.22 21.58 0.40
N LEU A 230 14.53 21.53 0.24
CA LEU A 230 15.23 20.60 -0.63
C LEU A 230 16.32 19.88 0.16
N GLN A 231 16.42 18.58 -0.02
CA GLN A 231 17.52 17.80 0.54
C GLN A 231 18.13 16.92 -0.57
N PRO A 232 19.28 17.29 -1.14
CA PRO A 232 20.04 16.36 -1.96
C PRO A 232 20.47 15.13 -1.14
N PHE A 233 20.67 14.00 -1.81
CA PHE A 233 20.89 12.73 -1.14
C PHE A 233 22.10 12.77 -0.19
N ALA A 234 21.82 12.56 1.10
CA ALA A 234 22.82 12.54 2.18
C ALA A 234 23.54 13.88 2.38
N GLU A 235 22.93 14.97 1.91
CA GLU A 235 23.39 16.33 2.12
C GLU A 235 22.45 17.09 3.08
N GLU A 236 22.81 18.34 3.34
CA GLU A 236 22.06 19.29 4.16
C GLU A 236 20.67 19.58 3.58
N VAL A 237 19.68 19.78 4.45
CA VAL A 237 18.35 20.24 4.05
C VAL A 237 18.39 21.76 3.91
N VAL A 238 18.18 22.27 2.70
CA VAL A 238 18.24 23.70 2.40
C VAL A 238 16.85 24.27 2.12
N PRO A 239 16.58 25.52 2.54
CA PRO A 239 15.35 26.19 2.20
C PRO A 239 15.36 26.55 0.72
N VAL A 240 14.25 26.28 0.02
CA VAL A 240 14.04 26.80 -1.33
C VAL A 240 13.72 28.27 -1.18
N THR A 241 14.74 29.11 -1.38
CA THR A 241 14.65 30.57 -1.35
C THR A 241 14.47 31.10 -2.79
N GLY A 242 14.84 32.34 -3.07
CA GLY A 242 14.88 32.88 -4.43
C GLY A 242 13.76 33.87 -4.74
N LYS A 243 13.50 34.10 -6.03
CA LYS A 243 12.59 35.16 -6.48
C LYS A 243 11.15 34.73 -6.31
N ILE A 244 10.42 35.46 -5.47
CA ILE A 244 8.99 35.27 -5.23
C ILE A 244 8.23 36.50 -5.74
N ALA A 245 7.20 36.26 -6.55
CA ALA A 245 6.44 37.35 -7.17
C ALA A 245 4.96 36.97 -7.34
N ARG A 246 4.10 37.98 -7.31
CA ARG A 246 2.69 37.84 -7.70
C ARG A 246 2.52 38.26 -9.15
N ALA A 247 1.91 37.40 -9.95
CA ALA A 247 1.53 37.72 -11.33
C ALA A 247 0.22 37.01 -11.69
N ASN A 248 -0.73 37.74 -12.29
CA ASN A 248 -2.00 37.18 -12.78
C ASN A 248 -2.78 36.36 -11.72
N GLY A 249 -2.83 36.84 -10.48
CA GLY A 249 -3.50 36.16 -9.37
C GLY A 249 -2.81 34.88 -8.87
N ARG A 250 -1.56 34.63 -9.28
CA ARG A 250 -0.73 33.50 -8.85
C ARG A 250 0.51 34.01 -8.12
N ILE A 251 1.06 33.20 -7.24
CA ILE A 251 2.39 33.42 -6.67
C ILE A 251 3.35 32.45 -7.36
N THR A 252 4.46 32.96 -7.89
CA THR A 252 5.53 32.16 -8.48
C THR A 252 6.77 32.22 -7.61
N GLN A 253 7.45 31.10 -7.42
CA GLN A 253 8.70 30.97 -6.70
C GLN A 253 9.75 30.33 -7.60
N HIS A 254 10.88 31.02 -7.78
CA HIS A 254 12.01 30.57 -8.59
C HIS A 254 13.28 30.53 -7.77
N PHE A 255 13.87 29.34 -7.65
CA PHE A 255 15.12 29.09 -6.95
C PHE A 255 16.15 28.52 -7.93
N GLU A 256 17.39 28.98 -7.83
CA GLU A 256 18.56 28.36 -8.47
C GLU A 256 19.68 28.27 -7.43
N GLY A 257 20.20 27.06 -7.24
CA GLY A 257 21.25 26.77 -6.26
C GLY A 257 21.50 25.28 -6.17
N LEU A 258 22.67 24.86 -5.68
CA LEU A 258 23.08 23.44 -5.62
C LEU A 258 23.01 22.73 -6.99
N ASP A 259 23.30 23.44 -8.07
CA ASP A 259 23.10 22.99 -9.46
C ASP A 259 21.68 22.46 -9.75
N LEU A 260 20.69 23.02 -9.05
CA LEU A 260 19.27 22.71 -9.22
C LEU A 260 18.50 23.99 -9.49
N ARG A 261 17.44 23.88 -10.29
CA ARG A 261 16.43 24.90 -10.46
C ARG A 261 15.10 24.38 -9.94
N ILE A 262 14.38 25.20 -9.18
CA ILE A 262 13.00 24.93 -8.79
C ILE A 262 12.13 26.08 -9.30
N ALA A 263 11.05 25.73 -9.99
CA ALA A 263 10.00 26.65 -10.39
C ALA A 263 8.67 26.14 -9.85
N ALA A 264 8.03 26.89 -8.96
CA ALA A 264 6.76 26.55 -8.35
C ALA A 264 5.73 27.67 -8.58
N THR A 265 4.48 27.29 -8.80
CA THR A 265 3.36 28.22 -8.97
C THR A 265 2.23 27.83 -8.03
N TYR A 266 1.86 28.76 -7.16
CA TYR A 266 0.76 28.64 -6.23
C TYR A 266 -0.46 29.42 -6.74
N LYS A 267 -1.64 28.84 -6.63
CA LYS A 267 -2.90 29.45 -7.07
C LYS A 267 -4.02 29.11 -6.08
N ALA A 268 -4.73 30.13 -5.61
CA ALA A 268 -6.01 29.94 -4.94
C ALA A 268 -7.08 29.61 -5.99
N LEU A 269 -7.82 28.55 -5.73
CA LEU A 269 -9.08 28.22 -6.37
C LEU A 269 -10.22 28.54 -5.39
N ASP A 270 -11.44 28.11 -5.70
CA ASP A 270 -12.62 28.50 -4.94
C ASP A 270 -12.54 28.06 -3.48
N ASP A 271 -12.00 26.88 -3.21
CA ASP A 271 -12.09 26.26 -1.89
C ASP A 271 -10.80 25.50 -1.48
N HIS A 272 -9.72 25.75 -2.21
CA HIS A 272 -8.41 25.14 -2.00
C HIS A 272 -7.29 25.93 -2.68
N ILE A 273 -6.05 25.67 -2.26
CA ILE A 273 -4.84 26.19 -2.90
C ILE A 273 -4.10 25.04 -3.57
N VAL A 274 -3.76 25.22 -4.85
CA VAL A 274 -2.93 24.29 -5.61
C VAL A 274 -1.52 24.84 -5.78
N CYS A 275 -0.55 23.94 -5.75
CA CYS A 275 0.82 24.21 -6.18
C CYS A 275 1.23 23.20 -7.25
N GLY A 276 1.77 23.70 -8.35
CA GLY A 276 2.44 22.88 -9.37
C GLY A 276 3.84 23.44 -9.62
N GLY A 277 4.81 22.54 -9.74
CA GLY A 277 6.19 22.94 -9.96
C GLY A 277 7.05 21.87 -10.58
N THR A 278 8.32 22.19 -10.79
CA THR A 278 9.34 21.29 -11.34
C THR A 278 10.66 21.53 -10.65
N VAL A 279 11.37 20.44 -10.33
CA VAL A 279 12.78 20.43 -9.98
C VAL A 279 13.58 20.01 -11.21
N THR A 280 14.64 20.74 -11.53
CA THR A 280 15.48 20.51 -12.72
C THR A 280 16.94 20.48 -12.32
N ASP A 281 17.65 19.45 -12.75
CA ASP A 281 19.11 19.38 -12.66
C ASP A 281 19.77 20.29 -13.70
N LEU A 282 20.76 21.08 -13.26
CA LEU A 282 21.52 22.00 -14.10
C LEU A 282 22.95 21.51 -14.36
N SER A 283 23.45 20.51 -13.62
CA SER A 283 24.81 19.99 -13.81
C SER A 283 24.92 19.03 -15.00
N GLY A 284 23.82 18.43 -15.44
CA GLY A 284 23.79 17.40 -16.47
C GLY A 284 24.16 16.01 -15.94
N THR A 285 24.10 15.80 -14.62
CA THR A 285 24.43 14.53 -13.97
C THR A 285 23.20 13.91 -13.33
N ASP A 286 23.30 12.64 -12.96
CA ASP A 286 22.27 12.04 -12.10
C ASP A 286 22.20 12.76 -10.75
N ARG A 287 20.98 13.01 -10.25
CA ARG A 287 20.74 13.60 -8.93
C ARG A 287 19.69 12.79 -8.17
N ALA A 288 19.81 12.79 -6.85
CA ALA A 288 18.78 12.28 -5.95
C ALA A 288 18.49 13.33 -4.89
N LEU A 289 17.21 13.56 -4.63
CA LEU A 289 16.77 14.56 -3.66
C LEU A 289 15.39 14.25 -3.10
N ASP A 290 15.16 14.67 -1.86
CA ASP A 290 13.84 14.85 -1.29
C ASP A 290 13.42 16.32 -1.44
N LEU A 291 12.20 16.58 -1.90
CA LEU A 291 11.56 17.90 -1.93
C LEU A 291 10.40 17.91 -0.94
N TRP A 292 10.35 18.89 -0.06
CA TRP A 292 9.30 19.04 0.93
C TRP A 292 8.49 20.29 0.66
N PHE A 293 7.19 20.22 0.86
CA PHE A 293 6.37 21.39 1.17
C PHE A 293 5.82 21.23 2.58
N SER A 294 6.06 22.23 3.44
CA SER A 294 5.62 22.18 4.83
C SER A 294 4.78 23.39 5.25
N LEU A 295 3.74 23.11 6.01
CA LEU A 295 2.92 24.07 6.73
C LEU A 295 3.35 24.10 8.21
N PRO A 296 3.55 25.29 8.80
CA PRO A 296 3.97 25.42 10.19
C PRO A 296 2.79 25.19 11.16
N VAL A 297 1.94 24.21 10.91
CA VAL A 297 0.71 23.94 11.69
C VAL A 297 0.83 22.65 12.47
N GLY A 298 0.11 22.59 13.58
CA GLY A 298 0.09 21.46 14.51
C GLY A 298 0.62 21.85 15.90
N ALA A 299 -0.08 21.41 16.93
CA ALA A 299 0.34 21.51 18.32
C ALA A 299 0.05 20.18 19.03
N SER A 300 0.55 20.00 20.25
CA SER A 300 0.42 18.73 20.99
C SER A 300 -1.03 18.30 21.26
N HIS A 301 -2.03 19.17 21.09
CA HIS A 301 -3.45 18.82 21.20
C HIS A 301 -4.13 18.48 19.85
N TRP A 302 -3.45 18.72 18.73
CA TRP A 302 -3.98 18.44 17.40
C TRP A 302 -3.95 16.94 17.12
N ARG A 303 -4.79 16.53 16.18
CA ARG A 303 -5.01 15.13 15.83
C ARG A 303 -4.58 14.87 14.40
N TRP A 304 -3.73 13.85 14.25
CA TRP A 304 -3.36 13.28 12.97
C TRP A 304 -4.37 12.19 12.57
N GLY A 305 -4.93 12.32 11.37
CA GLY A 305 -5.82 11.31 10.80
C GLY A 305 -5.05 10.06 10.40
N GLN A 306 -5.07 9.02 11.25
CA GLN A 306 -4.39 7.75 10.98
C GLN A 306 -5.20 6.89 9.99
N SER A 307 -6.52 6.87 10.17
CA SER A 307 -7.49 6.28 9.25
C SER A 307 -8.84 6.99 9.38
N VAL A 308 -9.86 6.54 8.66
CA VAL A 308 -11.23 7.07 8.85
C VAL A 308 -11.87 6.61 10.17
N ARG A 309 -11.25 5.67 10.87
CA ARG A 309 -11.67 5.30 12.23
C ARG A 309 -10.87 6.01 13.30
N ASP A 310 -9.55 6.05 13.09
CA ASP A 310 -8.59 6.30 14.14
C ASP A 310 -7.90 7.64 13.89
N GLU A 311 -7.88 8.46 14.93
CA GLU A 311 -7.09 9.69 15.00
C GLU A 311 -6.20 9.61 16.23
N VAL A 312 -5.00 10.17 16.11
CA VAL A 312 -3.99 10.11 17.15
C VAL A 312 -3.47 11.51 17.43
N VAL A 313 -3.28 11.80 18.72
CA VAL A 313 -2.71 13.08 19.15
C VAL A 313 -1.28 13.19 18.65
N LEU A 314 -0.90 14.37 18.18
CA LEU A 314 0.47 14.65 17.74
C LEU A 314 1.48 14.33 18.83
N GLN A 315 2.52 13.60 18.44
CA GLN A 315 3.62 13.20 19.30
C GLN A 315 4.87 14.04 18.97
N ASP A 316 5.86 14.02 19.87
CA ASP A 316 7.18 14.66 19.66
C ASP A 316 8.09 13.85 18.71
N ASN A 317 7.52 13.04 17.83
CA ASN A 317 8.21 12.30 16.78
C ASN A 317 7.48 12.40 15.44
N PRO A 318 8.17 12.12 14.31
CA PRO A 318 7.53 12.18 13.00
C PRO A 318 6.41 11.15 12.86
N MET A 319 5.22 11.64 12.52
CA MET A 319 4.04 10.84 12.16
C MET A 319 3.85 10.93 10.65
N GLY A 320 3.23 9.93 10.01
CA GLY A 320 2.99 10.04 8.58
C GLY A 320 2.12 8.96 7.98
N THR A 321 1.92 9.05 6.66
CA THR A 321 1.26 8.02 5.87
C THR A 321 1.75 8.06 4.43
N GLU A 322 1.90 6.87 3.84
CA GLU A 322 2.18 6.69 2.42
C GLU A 322 1.09 5.84 1.75
N ALA A 323 0.07 5.43 2.51
CA ALA A 323 -0.99 4.52 2.08
C ALA A 323 -2.13 5.23 1.34
N MET A 324 -2.15 6.57 1.37
CA MET A 324 -3.16 7.43 0.75
C MET A 324 -2.49 8.54 -0.06
N THR A 325 -3.26 9.18 -0.93
CA THR A 325 -2.83 10.36 -1.71
C THR A 325 -3.24 11.68 -1.06
N PHE A 326 -3.75 11.62 0.17
CA PHE A 326 -4.07 12.75 1.02
C PHE A 326 -3.90 12.37 2.49
N SER A 327 -3.89 13.37 3.35
CA SER A 327 -3.83 13.25 4.81
C SER A 327 -4.65 14.38 5.44
N SER A 328 -4.82 14.34 6.76
CA SER A 328 -5.48 15.42 7.50
C SER A 328 -4.82 15.68 8.85
N LEU A 329 -4.87 16.93 9.27
CA LEU A 329 -4.54 17.37 10.60
C LEU A 329 -5.64 18.30 11.12
N SER A 330 -6.16 18.02 12.32
CA SER A 330 -7.34 18.73 12.84
C SER A 330 -7.13 19.14 14.29
N ASP A 331 -7.64 20.31 14.64
CA ASP A 331 -7.66 20.79 16.02
C ASP A 331 -9.05 20.56 16.62
N PRO A 332 -9.21 19.61 17.56
CA PRO A 332 -10.52 19.33 18.16
C PRO A 332 -11.01 20.45 19.10
N SER A 333 -10.13 21.38 19.52
CA SER A 333 -10.48 22.50 20.39
C SER A 333 -11.00 23.72 19.62
N THR A 334 -10.81 23.74 18.30
CA THR A 334 -11.25 24.80 17.41
C THR A 334 -12.08 24.20 16.28
N THR A 335 -12.59 25.05 15.38
CA THR A 335 -13.27 24.59 14.15
C THR A 335 -12.30 24.45 12.98
N SER A 336 -10.99 24.33 13.25
CA SER A 336 -9.94 24.37 12.24
C SER A 336 -9.42 22.98 11.89
N GLY A 337 -9.25 22.72 10.60
CA GLY A 337 -8.67 21.46 10.12
C GLY A 337 -8.16 21.59 8.70
N LEU A 338 -7.00 20.98 8.43
CA LEU A 338 -6.30 21.10 7.16
C LEU A 338 -6.00 19.73 6.56
N ALA A 339 -6.02 19.67 5.24
CA ALA A 339 -5.61 18.51 4.46
C ALA A 339 -4.54 18.90 3.44
N LEU A 340 -3.53 18.04 3.34
CA LEU A 340 -2.55 18.01 2.26
C LEU A 340 -2.82 16.81 1.36
N ALA A 341 -2.78 17.04 0.05
CA ALA A 341 -3.00 16.00 -0.95
C ALA A 341 -2.09 16.12 -2.16
N VAL A 342 -1.87 14.99 -2.84
CA VAL A 342 -1.25 14.90 -4.16
C VAL A 342 -2.37 14.57 -5.16
N PRO A 343 -2.47 15.29 -6.30
CA PRO A 343 -3.48 15.03 -7.31
C PRO A 343 -3.47 13.58 -7.80
N ALA A 344 -4.67 13.03 -8.04
CA ALA A 344 -4.83 11.64 -8.47
C ALA A 344 -4.17 11.34 -9.83
N ASP A 345 -4.04 12.37 -10.68
CA ASP A 345 -3.44 12.33 -12.01
C ASP A 345 -1.95 12.69 -12.03
N SER A 346 -1.34 12.93 -10.87
CA SER A 346 0.07 13.31 -10.71
C SER A 346 0.84 12.30 -9.85
N PRO A 347 0.92 11.01 -10.26
CA PRO A 347 1.59 9.97 -9.49
C PRO A 347 3.08 10.30 -9.31
N CYS A 348 3.55 10.13 -8.08
CA CYS A 348 4.94 10.32 -7.69
C CYS A 348 5.23 9.62 -6.35
N ASP A 349 6.50 9.37 -6.07
CA ASP A 349 6.93 8.85 -4.77
C ASP A 349 6.77 9.95 -3.71
N CYS A 350 5.71 9.83 -2.90
CA CYS A 350 5.33 10.86 -1.94
C CYS A 350 4.88 10.29 -0.59
N VAL A 351 5.14 11.05 0.47
CA VAL A 351 4.81 10.74 1.87
C VAL A 351 4.22 11.99 2.52
N PHE A 352 3.12 11.83 3.26
CA PHE A 352 2.60 12.89 4.12
C PHE A 352 3.12 12.67 5.53
N THR A 353 3.49 13.75 6.21
CA THR A 353 4.06 13.66 7.55
C THR A 353 3.69 14.87 8.39
N HIS A 354 3.59 14.67 9.70
CA HIS A 354 3.78 15.74 10.66
C HIS A 354 5.09 15.49 11.39
N ASP A 355 5.97 16.49 11.40
CA ASP A 355 7.28 16.44 12.03
C ASP A 355 7.43 17.64 12.99
N PRO A 356 8.07 17.50 14.17
CA PRO A 356 8.23 18.63 15.10
C PRO A 356 9.02 19.82 14.53
N THR A 357 9.94 19.56 13.60
CA THR A 357 10.83 20.57 13.00
C THR A 357 10.17 21.27 11.80
N PHE A 358 9.50 20.53 10.93
CA PHE A 358 8.84 21.06 9.73
C PHE A 358 7.35 21.37 9.94
N GLY A 359 6.66 20.70 10.84
CA GLY A 359 5.19 20.74 10.96
C GLY A 359 4.51 19.78 9.99
N TYR A 360 3.36 20.18 9.43
CA TYR A 360 2.55 19.34 8.55
C TYR A 360 3.01 19.45 7.09
N ALA A 361 3.53 18.36 6.53
CA ALA A 361 4.24 18.37 5.26
C ALA A 361 3.84 17.25 4.30
N VAL A 362 4.15 17.47 3.03
CA VAL A 362 4.30 16.44 2.00
C VAL A 362 5.74 16.42 1.52
N ARG A 363 6.34 15.23 1.49
CA ARG A 363 7.69 14.97 0.95
C ARG A 363 7.58 14.18 -0.34
N PHE A 364 8.31 14.61 -1.36
CA PHE A 364 8.49 13.92 -2.63
C PHE A 364 9.92 13.39 -2.73
N ARG A 365 10.08 12.16 -3.20
CA ARG A 365 11.38 11.54 -3.47
C ARG A 365 11.64 11.51 -4.97
N PHE A 366 12.72 12.15 -5.42
CA PHE A 366 13.03 12.28 -6.84
C PHE A 366 14.44 11.85 -7.21
N GLY A 367 14.53 11.04 -8.26
CA GLY A 367 15.73 10.87 -9.05
C GLY A 367 15.64 11.72 -10.31
N LEU A 368 16.71 12.44 -10.65
CA LEU A 368 16.84 13.20 -11.90
C LEU A 368 17.94 12.54 -12.72
N SER A 369 17.71 12.35 -14.02
CA SER A 369 18.71 11.77 -14.92
C SER A 369 18.62 12.37 -16.31
N PRO A 370 19.75 12.67 -16.97
CA PRO A 370 19.77 13.10 -18.37
C PRO A 370 19.29 12.00 -19.34
N GLU A 371 19.18 10.75 -18.87
CA GLU A 371 18.70 9.61 -19.65
C GLU A 371 17.18 9.41 -19.58
N ALA A 372 16.51 10.13 -18.68
CA ALA A 372 15.05 10.22 -18.72
C ALA A 372 14.58 10.98 -19.97
N GLY A 373 13.36 10.67 -20.43
CA GLY A 373 12.83 11.17 -21.70
C GLY A 373 11.82 12.29 -21.53
N GLY A 374 11.60 13.05 -22.61
CA GLY A 374 10.55 14.07 -22.67
C GLY A 374 10.67 15.12 -21.55
N SER A 375 9.55 15.41 -20.89
CA SER A 375 9.46 16.38 -19.78
C SER A 375 10.17 15.93 -18.50
N LEU A 376 10.64 14.69 -18.42
CA LEU A 376 11.35 14.15 -17.26
C LEU A 376 12.87 14.13 -17.43
N LYS A 377 13.38 14.52 -18.61
CA LYS A 377 14.82 14.62 -18.85
C LYS A 377 15.45 15.62 -17.88
N SER A 378 16.28 15.12 -16.96
CA SER A 378 16.86 15.91 -15.85
C SER A 378 15.84 16.67 -15.01
N CYS A 379 14.58 16.22 -14.97
CA CYS A 379 13.47 16.95 -14.38
C CYS A 379 12.49 16.05 -13.62
N ALA A 380 11.92 16.57 -12.53
CA ALA A 380 10.81 15.96 -11.82
C ALA A 380 9.70 17.00 -11.54
N PRO A 381 8.50 16.85 -12.14
CA PRO A 381 7.35 17.65 -11.75
C PRO A 381 6.80 17.21 -10.38
N PHE A 382 6.26 18.16 -9.63
CA PHE A 382 5.56 17.91 -8.37
C PHE A 382 4.28 18.74 -8.30
N HIS A 383 3.26 18.19 -7.63
CA HIS A 383 1.98 18.86 -7.42
C HIS A 383 1.44 18.52 -6.03
N PHE A 384 0.90 19.52 -5.35
CA PHE A 384 0.15 19.32 -4.11
C PHE A 384 -1.02 20.29 -4.00
N VAL A 385 -1.96 19.93 -3.15
CA VAL A 385 -3.13 20.73 -2.83
C VAL A 385 -3.25 20.86 -1.31
N VAL A 386 -3.63 22.07 -0.87
CA VAL A 386 -3.94 22.40 0.52
C VAL A 386 -5.39 22.85 0.58
N TYR A 387 -6.18 22.28 1.49
CA TYR A 387 -7.59 22.64 1.66
C TYR A 387 -8.06 22.41 3.10
N ARG A 388 -9.11 23.15 3.50
CA ARG A 388 -9.75 23.00 4.82
C ARG A 388 -10.45 21.65 4.94
N CYS A 389 -10.59 21.11 6.13
CA CYS A 389 -11.49 19.99 6.42
C CYS A 389 -12.17 20.20 7.76
N ASP A 390 -13.43 19.76 7.87
CA ASP A 390 -14.18 19.84 9.13
C ASP A 390 -13.47 18.99 10.22
N PRO A 391 -12.99 19.62 11.32
CA PRO A 391 -12.26 18.88 12.37
C PRO A 391 -13.13 17.88 13.12
N ALA A 392 -14.46 18.01 13.08
CA ALA A 392 -15.34 17.00 13.65
C ALA A 392 -15.21 15.66 12.89
N TRP A 393 -14.85 15.70 11.60
CA TRP A 393 -14.75 14.53 10.74
C TRP A 393 -13.32 14.21 10.30
N GLY A 394 -12.38 15.17 10.42
CA GLY A 394 -10.97 15.01 10.13
C GLY A 394 -10.72 14.36 8.76
N LEU A 395 -10.07 13.20 8.76
CA LEU A 395 -9.73 12.48 7.53
C LEU A 395 -10.94 12.11 6.68
N ARG A 396 -12.12 11.92 7.28
CA ARG A 396 -13.36 11.64 6.53
C ARG A 396 -13.76 12.83 5.67
N ASP A 397 -13.65 14.06 6.19
CA ASP A 397 -13.94 15.24 5.38
C ASP A 397 -12.82 15.55 4.39
N ALA A 398 -11.57 15.30 4.78
CA ALA A 398 -10.45 15.36 3.85
C ALA A 398 -10.68 14.45 2.62
N ALA A 399 -11.14 13.22 2.85
CA ALA A 399 -11.51 12.27 1.79
C ALA A 399 -12.69 12.77 0.95
N ARG A 400 -13.77 13.26 1.59
CA ARG A 400 -14.95 13.81 0.89
C ARG A 400 -14.55 14.90 -0.11
N ARG A 401 -13.72 15.85 0.33
CA ARG A 401 -13.25 16.95 -0.53
C ARG A 401 -12.29 16.44 -1.61
N TYR A 402 -11.40 15.50 -1.29
CA TYR A 402 -10.53 14.87 -2.30
C TYR A 402 -11.33 14.21 -3.44
N TYR A 403 -12.43 13.51 -3.12
CA TYR A 403 -13.30 12.92 -4.14
C TYR A 403 -13.96 13.97 -5.03
N ALA A 404 -14.37 15.10 -4.46
CA ALA A 404 -14.95 16.22 -5.21
C ALA A 404 -13.92 16.92 -6.12
N LEU A 405 -12.64 16.98 -5.69
CA LEU A 405 -11.54 17.53 -6.49
C LEU A 405 -11.17 16.63 -7.67
N TYR A 406 -11.25 15.30 -7.50
CA TYR A 406 -10.81 14.33 -8.52
C TYR A 406 -11.89 13.29 -8.89
N PRO A 407 -13.10 13.71 -9.32
CA PRO A 407 -14.22 12.79 -9.51
C PRO A 407 -13.94 11.68 -10.53
N ARG A 408 -13.15 11.97 -11.58
CA ARG A 408 -12.75 10.98 -12.59
C ARG A 408 -11.95 9.81 -12.01
N ALA A 409 -11.15 10.04 -10.97
CA ALA A 409 -10.34 9.00 -10.34
C ALA A 409 -11.21 7.97 -9.59
N PHE A 410 -12.40 8.39 -9.16
CA PHE A 410 -13.36 7.61 -8.37
C PHE A 410 -14.59 7.18 -9.18
N GLU A 411 -14.58 7.36 -10.50
CA GLU A 411 -15.67 6.97 -11.38
C GLU A 411 -15.97 5.47 -11.23
N LYS A 412 -17.21 5.14 -10.86
CA LYS A 412 -17.71 3.77 -10.77
C LYS A 412 -18.30 3.36 -12.12
N ARG A 413 -17.49 2.70 -12.96
CA ARG A 413 -17.91 2.17 -14.28
C ARG A 413 -18.70 0.87 -14.20
N VAL A 414 -18.58 0.20 -13.06
CA VAL A 414 -19.21 -1.09 -12.81
C VAL A 414 -20.72 -0.91 -12.55
N THR A 415 -21.54 -1.69 -13.24
CA THR A 415 -23.00 -1.71 -13.08
C THR A 415 -23.53 -2.90 -12.26
N ARG A 416 -22.75 -3.98 -12.16
CA ARG A 416 -23.07 -5.17 -11.36
C ARG A 416 -21.95 -5.47 -10.37
N GLU A 417 -22.31 -5.73 -9.13
CA GLU A 417 -21.37 -6.00 -8.04
C GLU A 417 -21.66 -7.35 -7.38
N GLY A 418 -20.64 -7.95 -6.79
CA GLY A 418 -20.69 -9.31 -6.27
C GLY A 418 -19.30 -9.86 -6.03
N LEU A 419 -19.27 -11.13 -5.63
CA LEU A 419 -18.05 -11.85 -5.29
C LEU A 419 -17.15 -12.09 -6.51
N TRP A 420 -15.87 -12.29 -6.20
CA TRP A 420 -14.85 -12.77 -7.12
C TRP A 420 -14.99 -14.28 -7.32
N LEU A 421 -15.28 -14.71 -8.55
CA LEU A 421 -15.25 -16.11 -8.94
C LEU A 421 -13.82 -16.49 -9.38
N PHE A 422 -13.08 -17.11 -8.46
CA PHE A 422 -11.67 -17.48 -8.63
C PHE A 422 -11.48 -18.77 -9.42
N GLY A 423 -10.70 -18.70 -10.50
CA GLY A 423 -10.27 -19.86 -11.28
C GLY A 423 -11.37 -20.45 -12.18
N ASN A 424 -11.31 -21.75 -12.46
CA ASN A 424 -12.27 -22.39 -13.35
C ASN A 424 -13.65 -22.53 -12.70
N VAL A 425 -14.70 -22.01 -13.36
CA VAL A 425 -16.10 -22.22 -12.96
C VAL A 425 -16.41 -23.72 -12.80
N PRO A 426 -16.96 -24.16 -11.66
CA PRO A 426 -17.58 -25.48 -11.56
C PRO A 426 -18.81 -25.57 -12.47
N LYS A 427 -19.09 -26.75 -13.04
CA LYS A 427 -20.27 -26.95 -13.91
C LYS A 427 -21.61 -26.79 -13.18
N TRP A 428 -21.56 -26.84 -11.86
CA TRP A 428 -22.68 -26.71 -10.95
C TRP A 428 -22.24 -25.67 -9.92
N LEU A 429 -22.83 -24.48 -9.98
CA LEU A 429 -22.72 -23.43 -8.97
C LEU A 429 -24.16 -23.10 -8.59
N PRO A 430 -24.60 -23.36 -7.35
CA PRO A 430 -26.02 -23.24 -6.99
C PRO A 430 -26.49 -21.78 -6.89
N ASP A 431 -25.59 -20.84 -6.68
CA ASP A 431 -25.87 -19.42 -6.39
C ASP A 431 -25.01 -18.43 -7.21
N PRO A 432 -24.97 -18.56 -8.55
CA PRO A 432 -24.13 -17.72 -9.39
C PRO A 432 -24.49 -16.23 -9.32
N GLN A 433 -25.70 -15.87 -8.86
CA GLN A 433 -26.13 -14.50 -8.62
C GLN A 433 -25.30 -13.75 -7.54
N ASN A 434 -24.62 -14.49 -6.65
CA ASN A 434 -23.77 -13.90 -5.62
C ASN A 434 -22.40 -13.46 -6.17
N TYR A 435 -22.04 -13.90 -7.38
CA TYR A 435 -20.80 -13.54 -8.05
C TYR A 435 -21.06 -12.47 -9.11
N ALA A 436 -20.02 -11.67 -9.39
CA ALA A 436 -20.06 -10.66 -10.44
C ALA A 436 -18.84 -10.67 -11.36
N PHE A 437 -17.67 -11.10 -10.88
CA PHE A 437 -16.44 -11.00 -11.65
C PHE A 437 -15.74 -12.35 -11.72
N HIS A 438 -15.62 -12.90 -12.93
CA HIS A 438 -14.97 -14.18 -13.15
C HIS A 438 -13.58 -13.99 -13.73
N GLU A 439 -12.59 -14.36 -12.93
CA GLU A 439 -11.19 -14.44 -13.34
C GLU A 439 -10.97 -15.70 -14.18
N GLY A 440 -11.27 -15.59 -15.47
CA GLY A 440 -11.32 -16.70 -16.39
C GLY A 440 -10.29 -16.65 -17.52
N GLY A 441 -10.59 -17.38 -18.59
CA GLY A 441 -9.94 -17.22 -19.89
C GLY A 441 -10.96 -16.73 -20.93
N THR A 442 -10.57 -16.72 -22.20
CA THR A 442 -11.46 -16.29 -23.30
C THR A 442 -12.55 -17.30 -23.69
N ARG A 443 -12.82 -18.29 -22.84
CA ARG A 443 -13.77 -19.37 -23.08
C ARG A 443 -14.77 -19.41 -21.94
N ARG A 444 -15.96 -19.96 -22.19
CA ARG A 444 -17.07 -20.07 -21.22
C ARG A 444 -17.72 -18.71 -20.89
N TRP A 445 -17.51 -17.71 -21.73
CA TRP A 445 -18.24 -16.45 -21.66
C TRP A 445 -19.75 -16.69 -21.80
N GLU A 446 -20.18 -17.76 -22.48
CA GLU A 446 -21.61 -18.12 -22.60
C GLU A 446 -22.24 -18.53 -21.27
N TYR A 447 -21.46 -19.16 -20.39
CA TYR A 447 -21.90 -19.45 -19.02
C TYR A 447 -21.97 -18.17 -18.22
N ASP A 448 -20.92 -17.35 -18.31
CA ASP A 448 -20.84 -16.08 -17.62
C ASP A 448 -22.02 -15.17 -18.02
N ASP A 449 -22.28 -14.96 -19.31
CA ASP A 449 -23.42 -14.20 -19.84
C ASP A 449 -24.76 -14.72 -19.32
N ARG A 450 -24.98 -16.04 -19.36
CA ARG A 450 -26.24 -16.66 -18.88
C ARG A 450 -26.50 -16.36 -17.42
N HIS A 451 -25.45 -16.21 -16.62
CA HIS A 451 -25.52 -15.92 -15.19
C HIS A 451 -25.19 -14.45 -14.85
N GLY A 452 -24.95 -13.63 -15.89
CA GLY A 452 -24.50 -12.24 -15.88
C GLY A 452 -23.21 -11.98 -15.10
N LEU A 453 -22.28 -12.92 -15.11
CA LEU A 453 -20.93 -12.71 -14.61
C LEU A 453 -20.12 -11.92 -15.65
N ALA A 454 -19.28 -10.99 -15.21
CA ALA A 454 -18.32 -10.35 -16.10
C ALA A 454 -17.18 -11.31 -16.43
N THR A 455 -16.99 -11.60 -17.73
CA THR A 455 -15.86 -12.40 -18.19
C THR A 455 -14.59 -11.53 -18.24
N CYS A 456 -13.65 -11.81 -17.33
CA CYS A 456 -12.38 -11.09 -17.22
C CYS A 456 -11.18 -12.02 -17.45
N PRO A 457 -10.70 -12.20 -18.70
CA PRO A 457 -9.54 -13.02 -18.98
C PRO A 457 -8.27 -12.58 -18.26
N TYR A 458 -7.53 -13.55 -17.73
CA TYR A 458 -6.30 -13.36 -16.95
C TYR A 458 -5.10 -12.91 -17.80
N ILE A 459 -4.40 -11.87 -17.34
CA ILE A 459 -3.07 -11.47 -17.79
C ILE A 459 -2.14 -11.12 -16.61
N ILE A 460 -0.83 -11.13 -16.85
CA ILE A 460 0.17 -10.74 -15.87
C ILE A 460 1.31 -9.92 -16.53
N PRO A 461 1.36 -8.59 -16.28
CA PRO A 461 2.36 -7.71 -16.90
C PRO A 461 3.71 -7.72 -16.19
N GLY A 462 3.73 -8.05 -14.89
CA GLY A 462 4.92 -7.90 -14.05
C GLY A 462 5.93 -9.04 -14.09
N GLN A 463 5.67 -10.14 -14.81
CA GLN A 463 6.61 -11.27 -14.89
C GLN A 463 6.56 -12.07 -16.19
N ARG A 464 7.64 -12.81 -16.44
CA ARG A 464 7.66 -14.05 -17.25
C ARG A 464 8.47 -15.12 -16.51
N GLU A 465 8.23 -16.38 -16.86
CA GLU A 465 8.78 -17.53 -16.15
C GLU A 465 9.28 -18.59 -17.12
N ILE A 466 10.46 -19.13 -16.85
CA ILE A 466 10.94 -20.39 -17.42
C ILE A 466 10.57 -21.49 -16.43
N THR A 467 9.65 -22.36 -16.83
CA THR A 467 9.09 -23.42 -15.98
C THR A 467 9.61 -24.80 -16.35
N ARG A 468 9.40 -25.78 -15.47
CA ARG A 468 9.67 -27.21 -15.69
C ARG A 468 11.14 -27.49 -15.96
N LEU A 469 11.99 -26.78 -15.23
CA LEU A 469 13.41 -27.10 -15.20
C LEU A 469 13.61 -28.47 -14.54
N PRO A 470 14.65 -29.22 -14.94
CA PRO A 470 14.96 -30.50 -14.29
C PRO A 470 15.32 -30.30 -12.82
N GLU A 471 16.01 -29.21 -12.51
CA GLU A 471 16.37 -28.80 -11.15
C GLU A 471 16.36 -27.26 -11.04
N LEU A 472 16.40 -26.75 -9.81
CA LEU A 472 16.53 -25.32 -9.57
C LEU A 472 17.99 -24.89 -9.81
N PRO A 473 18.25 -23.79 -10.53
CA PRO A 473 19.61 -23.25 -10.61
C PRO A 473 20.13 -22.85 -9.23
N ALA A 474 21.43 -23.05 -9.00
CA ALA A 474 22.09 -22.76 -7.73
C ALA A 474 22.38 -21.27 -7.54
N SER A 475 22.32 -20.46 -8.60
CA SER A 475 22.67 -19.03 -8.54
C SER A 475 21.93 -18.18 -9.56
N LYS A 476 21.92 -16.85 -9.36
CA LYS A 476 21.43 -15.89 -10.36
C LYS A 476 22.22 -16.02 -11.67
N GLN A 477 23.53 -16.23 -11.59
CA GLN A 477 24.41 -16.39 -12.76
C GLN A 477 24.00 -17.61 -13.60
N GLU A 478 23.73 -18.74 -12.93
CA GLU A 478 23.25 -19.94 -13.60
C GLU A 478 21.86 -19.74 -14.20
N ALA A 479 20.95 -19.08 -13.47
CA ALA A 479 19.63 -18.73 -14.00
C ALA A 479 19.72 -17.89 -15.29
N MET A 480 20.67 -16.95 -15.37
CA MET A 480 20.92 -16.16 -16.57
C MET A 480 21.60 -16.97 -17.69
N ALA A 481 22.47 -17.93 -17.37
CA ALA A 481 23.02 -18.87 -18.34
C ALA A 481 21.93 -19.75 -18.95
N ILE A 482 20.98 -20.21 -18.13
CA ILE A 482 19.78 -20.94 -18.58
C ILE A 482 18.94 -20.06 -19.51
N LEU A 483 18.66 -18.80 -19.16
CA LEU A 483 17.94 -17.88 -20.06
C LEU A 483 18.66 -17.73 -21.41
N LYS A 484 20.00 -17.58 -21.39
CA LYS A 484 20.80 -17.44 -22.61
C LYS A 484 20.71 -18.69 -23.50
N ALA A 485 20.71 -19.88 -22.92
CA ALA A 485 20.55 -21.14 -23.63
C ALA A 485 19.08 -21.52 -23.92
N PHE A 486 18.12 -20.77 -23.35
CA PHE A 486 16.71 -21.11 -23.45
C PHE A 486 16.23 -21.01 -24.90
N GLU A 487 15.59 -22.08 -25.37
CA GLU A 487 14.87 -22.12 -26.64
C GLU A 487 13.38 -22.30 -26.35
N PRO A 488 12.56 -21.25 -26.57
CA PRO A 488 11.14 -21.32 -26.24
C PRO A 488 10.43 -22.30 -27.17
N LYS A 489 9.79 -23.31 -26.58
CA LYS A 489 8.92 -24.22 -27.34
C LYS A 489 7.61 -23.51 -27.68
N PRO A 490 7.05 -23.72 -28.90
CA PRO A 490 5.74 -23.18 -29.26
C PRO A 490 4.67 -23.61 -28.25
N SER A 491 4.13 -22.66 -27.50
CA SER A 491 3.04 -22.91 -26.57
C SER A 491 1.71 -22.99 -27.32
N ARG A 492 1.04 -24.15 -27.28
CA ARG A 492 -0.34 -24.31 -27.79
C ARG A 492 -1.39 -23.56 -26.96
N LYS A 493 -1.05 -23.04 -25.76
CA LYS A 493 -1.98 -22.33 -24.85
C LYS A 493 -1.64 -20.84 -24.81
N ARG A 494 -2.32 -20.05 -25.64
CA ARG A 494 -2.15 -18.59 -25.78
C ARG A 494 -2.69 -17.84 -24.54
N ARG A 495 -1.92 -17.76 -23.45
CA ARG A 495 -2.13 -16.82 -22.33
C ARG A 495 -1.33 -15.51 -22.51
N GLY A 496 -1.02 -15.12 -23.75
CA GLY A 496 -0.09 -14.01 -24.04
C GLY A 496 1.40 -14.30 -23.70
N TRP A 497 1.77 -15.58 -23.54
CA TRP A 497 3.16 -15.98 -23.26
C TRP A 497 4.04 -16.00 -24.52
N GLY A 498 3.44 -16.15 -25.71
CA GLY A 498 4.12 -16.05 -27.00
C GLY A 498 5.21 -17.09 -27.24
N THR A 499 5.80 -17.07 -28.43
CA THR A 499 7.08 -17.73 -28.74
C THR A 499 8.28 -16.81 -28.41
N ASP A 500 8.06 -15.50 -28.32
CA ASP A 500 9.11 -14.49 -28.11
C ASP A 500 9.43 -14.24 -26.62
N ILE A 501 9.07 -15.18 -25.75
CA ILE A 501 9.21 -15.04 -24.30
C ILE A 501 10.64 -14.72 -23.89
N LYS A 502 11.65 -15.29 -24.56
CA LYS A 502 13.06 -15.03 -24.27
C LYS A 502 13.40 -13.57 -24.56
N GLN A 503 13.05 -13.08 -25.74
CA GLN A 503 13.30 -11.71 -26.17
C GLN A 503 12.56 -10.71 -25.27
N ILE A 504 11.33 -11.04 -24.85
CA ILE A 504 10.57 -10.24 -23.88
C ILE A 504 11.30 -10.18 -22.53
N ILE A 505 11.82 -11.30 -22.01
CA ILE A 505 12.59 -11.32 -20.75
C ILE A 505 13.86 -10.48 -20.92
N GLU A 506 14.61 -10.67 -22.00
CA GLU A 506 15.85 -9.92 -22.28
C GLU A 506 15.58 -8.42 -22.39
N ALA A 507 14.47 -8.01 -23.02
CA ALA A 507 14.07 -6.62 -23.14
C ALA A 507 13.55 -6.02 -21.83
N CYS A 508 12.79 -6.76 -21.03
CA CYS A 508 12.02 -6.17 -19.93
C CYS A 508 12.55 -6.46 -18.51
N HIS A 509 13.49 -7.39 -18.32
CA HIS A 509 13.99 -7.71 -16.97
C HIS A 509 14.60 -6.49 -16.29
N LEU A 510 14.44 -6.46 -14.96
CA LEU A 510 14.90 -5.37 -14.11
C LEU A 510 16.33 -5.63 -13.63
N LEU A 511 17.07 -4.55 -13.40
CA LEU A 511 18.38 -4.61 -12.74
C LEU A 511 18.30 -4.05 -11.32
N ASP A 512 19.01 -4.68 -10.38
CA ASP A 512 19.21 -4.16 -9.03
C ASP A 512 20.33 -3.10 -8.98
N HIS A 513 20.60 -2.59 -7.78
CA HIS A 513 21.59 -1.54 -7.54
C HIS A 513 23.04 -1.93 -7.86
N GLN A 514 23.30 -3.23 -8.00
CA GLN A 514 24.60 -3.80 -8.41
C GLN A 514 24.63 -4.11 -9.91
N ALA A 515 23.63 -3.63 -10.66
CA ALA A 515 23.41 -3.91 -12.07
C ALA A 515 23.25 -5.41 -12.36
N GLN A 516 22.83 -6.22 -11.38
CA GLN A 516 22.53 -7.63 -11.59
C GLN A 516 21.05 -7.83 -11.92
N PRO A 517 20.71 -8.80 -12.79
CA PRO A 517 19.32 -9.14 -13.06
C PRO A 517 18.56 -9.56 -11.80
N GLN A 518 17.40 -8.96 -11.60
CA GLN A 518 16.46 -9.36 -10.58
C GLN A 518 15.78 -10.65 -11.04
N VAL A 519 15.88 -11.73 -10.26
CA VAL A 519 15.29 -13.04 -10.56
C VAL A 519 14.76 -13.69 -9.27
N ARG A 520 13.72 -14.53 -9.41
CA ARG A 520 13.28 -15.46 -8.35
C ARG A 520 13.47 -16.89 -8.83
N ILE A 521 14.31 -17.63 -8.11
CA ILE A 521 14.49 -19.08 -8.30
C ILE A 521 13.53 -19.76 -7.32
N ARG A 522 12.55 -20.51 -7.83
CA ARG A 522 11.49 -21.09 -6.99
C ARG A 522 10.84 -22.30 -7.63
N THR A 523 10.26 -23.16 -6.80
CA THR A 523 9.31 -24.19 -7.24
C THR A 523 7.90 -23.61 -7.19
N THR A 524 7.21 -23.59 -8.33
CA THR A 524 5.79 -23.16 -8.39
C THR A 524 4.87 -24.37 -8.51
N SER A 525 3.67 -24.26 -7.96
CA SER A 525 2.68 -25.36 -8.02
C SER A 525 2.20 -25.67 -9.45
N TRP A 526 2.33 -24.72 -10.38
CA TRP A 526 1.96 -24.88 -11.80
C TRP A 526 3.14 -25.20 -12.71
N GLY A 527 4.35 -24.74 -12.36
CA GLY A 527 5.54 -24.80 -13.21
C GLY A 527 6.61 -25.78 -12.74
N GLY A 528 6.53 -26.29 -11.50
CA GLY A 528 7.65 -27.04 -10.90
C GLY A 528 8.87 -26.13 -10.68
N PRO A 529 10.09 -26.68 -10.68
CA PRO A 529 11.33 -25.89 -10.63
C PRO A 529 11.34 -24.84 -11.75
N SER A 530 11.47 -23.56 -11.37
CA SER A 530 11.26 -22.43 -12.27
C SER A 530 12.16 -21.23 -11.95
N ILE A 531 12.42 -20.42 -12.98
CA ILE A 531 13.02 -19.08 -12.87
C ILE A 531 11.98 -18.06 -13.27
N THR A 532 11.62 -17.18 -12.34
CA THR A 532 10.71 -16.07 -12.59
C THR A 532 11.48 -14.76 -12.70
N PHE A 533 11.20 -13.98 -13.74
CA PHE A 533 11.80 -12.68 -14.01
C PHE A 533 10.75 -11.58 -13.76
N PRO A 534 10.95 -10.70 -12.77
CA PRO A 534 10.23 -9.43 -12.69
C PRO A 534 10.51 -8.59 -13.94
N LEU A 535 9.47 -8.00 -14.53
CA LEU A 535 9.56 -7.27 -15.78
C LEU A 535 9.02 -5.84 -15.65
N ASN A 536 9.58 -4.95 -16.45
CA ASN A 536 9.07 -3.60 -16.68
C ASN A 536 7.80 -3.66 -17.54
N GLY A 537 6.66 -3.31 -16.94
CA GLY A 537 5.35 -3.34 -17.60
C GLY A 537 5.00 -2.11 -18.42
N ASN A 538 5.90 -1.13 -18.56
CA ASN A 538 5.59 0.14 -19.21
C ASN A 538 5.22 -0.08 -20.72
N PRO A 539 4.03 0.36 -21.17
CA PRO A 539 3.59 0.20 -22.56
C PRO A 539 4.41 1.02 -23.58
N GLU A 540 5.09 2.07 -23.14
CA GLU A 540 5.97 2.92 -23.95
C GLU A 540 7.39 2.36 -24.05
N LEU A 541 7.73 1.29 -23.33
CA LEU A 541 9.06 0.71 -23.33
C LEU A 541 9.46 0.30 -24.76
N PHE A 542 10.58 0.84 -25.25
CA PHE A 542 11.07 0.66 -26.62
C PHE A 542 10.03 1.03 -27.70
N SER A 543 9.20 2.05 -27.46
CA SER A 543 8.21 2.55 -28.43
C SER A 543 8.81 3.08 -29.73
N ASP A 544 10.11 3.33 -29.77
CA ASP A 544 10.89 3.74 -30.93
C ASP A 544 11.57 2.55 -31.67
N SER A 545 11.22 1.31 -31.33
CA SER A 545 11.72 0.11 -32.03
C SER A 545 10.71 -1.04 -32.05
N ASP A 546 11.03 -2.08 -32.80
CA ASP A 546 10.25 -3.32 -32.89
C ASP A 546 10.59 -4.35 -31.81
N ARG A 547 11.40 -3.98 -30.80
CA ARG A 547 11.74 -4.90 -29.70
C ARG A 547 10.46 -5.38 -29.00
N PRO A 548 10.27 -6.70 -28.82
CA PRO A 548 9.09 -7.22 -28.15
C PRO A 548 9.17 -6.90 -26.66
N THR A 549 8.10 -6.33 -26.11
CA THR A 549 7.95 -6.07 -24.68
C THR A 549 6.78 -6.83 -24.09
N VAL A 550 6.80 -7.04 -22.79
CA VAL A 550 5.69 -7.71 -22.08
C VAL A 550 4.39 -6.94 -22.25
N ALA A 551 4.44 -5.61 -22.20
CA ALA A 551 3.27 -4.76 -22.34
C ALA A 551 2.68 -4.84 -23.75
N ARG A 552 3.50 -4.68 -24.80
CA ARG A 552 3.07 -4.76 -26.20
C ARG A 552 2.44 -6.12 -26.51
N ALA A 553 3.13 -7.21 -26.12
CA ALA A 553 2.63 -8.57 -26.35
C ALA A 553 1.29 -8.84 -25.64
N LEU A 554 1.09 -8.32 -24.43
CA LEU A 554 -0.17 -8.45 -23.71
C LEU A 554 -1.27 -7.59 -24.32
N LEU A 555 -1.01 -6.33 -24.64
CA LEU A 555 -2.02 -5.44 -25.26
C LEU A 555 -2.46 -5.97 -26.63
N ASP A 556 -1.54 -6.47 -27.45
CA ASP A 556 -1.88 -7.12 -28.72
C ASP A 556 -2.71 -8.38 -28.53
N THR A 557 -2.40 -9.17 -27.50
CA THR A 557 -3.19 -10.34 -27.12
C THR A 557 -4.61 -9.92 -26.70
N VAL A 558 -4.75 -8.89 -25.86
CA VAL A 558 -6.05 -8.35 -25.43
C VAL A 558 -6.86 -7.84 -26.63
N ARG A 559 -6.25 -7.08 -27.53
CA ARG A 559 -6.90 -6.63 -28.78
C ARG A 559 -7.37 -7.81 -29.64
N GLY A 560 -6.59 -8.89 -29.69
CA GLY A 560 -7.00 -10.14 -30.32
C GLY A 560 -8.25 -10.73 -29.66
N TRP A 561 -8.21 -10.91 -28.34
CA TRP A 561 -9.32 -11.48 -27.58
C TRP A 561 -10.60 -10.66 -27.70
N VAL A 562 -10.53 -9.33 -27.57
CA VAL A 562 -11.70 -8.45 -27.67
C VAL A 562 -12.31 -8.47 -29.08
N ARG A 563 -11.48 -8.62 -30.13
CA ARG A 563 -11.98 -8.77 -31.50
C ARG A 563 -12.63 -10.12 -31.75
N GLU A 564 -12.04 -11.20 -31.22
CA GLU A 564 -12.53 -12.58 -31.42
C GLU A 564 -13.75 -12.89 -30.55
N THR A 565 -13.83 -12.31 -29.35
CA THR A 565 -14.88 -12.53 -28.35
C THR A 565 -15.39 -11.18 -27.82
N PRO A 566 -16.35 -10.54 -28.52
CA PRO A 566 -16.91 -9.26 -28.10
C PRO A 566 -17.54 -9.25 -26.70
N SER A 567 -18.03 -10.41 -26.23
CA SER A 567 -18.61 -10.63 -24.87
C SER A 567 -17.61 -10.54 -23.73
N ILE A 568 -16.32 -10.31 -23.99
CA ILE A 568 -15.37 -10.02 -22.91
C ILE A 568 -15.71 -8.65 -22.32
N ASP A 569 -16.12 -8.64 -21.04
CA ASP A 569 -16.50 -7.43 -20.30
C ASP A 569 -15.30 -6.67 -19.74
N GLY A 570 -14.18 -7.34 -19.52
CA GLY A 570 -12.99 -6.73 -18.92
C GLY A 570 -11.77 -7.60 -19.00
N ILE A 571 -10.67 -7.16 -18.39
CA ILE A 571 -9.42 -7.91 -18.31
C ILE A 571 -8.97 -7.95 -16.86
N TYR A 572 -8.64 -9.16 -16.39
CA TYR A 572 -8.09 -9.37 -15.07
C TYR A 572 -6.55 -9.26 -15.12
N VAL A 573 -5.99 -8.35 -14.34
CA VAL A 573 -4.56 -8.05 -14.25
C VAL A 573 -4.02 -8.49 -12.90
N ASP A 574 -3.16 -9.50 -12.92
CA ASP A 574 -2.71 -10.13 -11.71
C ASP A 574 -1.38 -9.57 -11.15
N SER A 575 -1.19 -9.77 -9.84
CA SER A 575 0.08 -9.67 -9.13
C SER A 575 0.73 -8.29 -9.16
N MET A 576 -0.06 -7.22 -9.19
CA MET A 576 0.42 -5.83 -9.13
C MET A 576 1.23 -5.55 -7.87
N GLY A 577 0.90 -6.25 -6.79
CA GLY A 577 1.62 -6.23 -5.53
C GLY A 577 3.01 -6.84 -5.65
N ALA A 578 3.08 -8.14 -5.90
CA ALA A 578 4.33 -8.91 -5.88
C ALA A 578 5.40 -8.39 -6.85
N TRP A 579 5.00 -7.92 -8.04
CA TRP A 579 5.95 -7.45 -9.07
C TRP A 579 6.20 -5.95 -9.05
N GLY A 580 5.35 -5.18 -8.37
CA GLY A 580 5.53 -3.73 -8.20
C GLY A 580 6.57 -3.34 -7.15
N ASP A 581 6.94 -4.25 -6.23
CA ASP A 581 7.88 -3.97 -5.12
C ASP A 581 9.35 -3.89 -5.55
N TYR A 582 9.63 -4.09 -6.84
CA TYR A 582 10.97 -4.02 -7.40
C TYR A 582 11.36 -2.58 -7.78
N THR A 583 12.62 -2.24 -7.60
CA THR A 583 13.27 -1.10 -8.26
C THR A 583 14.00 -1.56 -9.51
N ASN A 584 14.13 -0.65 -10.47
CA ASN A 584 14.80 -0.91 -11.73
C ASN A 584 15.90 0.12 -11.97
N HIS A 585 17.15 -0.33 -11.91
CA HIS A 585 18.36 0.44 -12.23
C HIS A 585 18.76 0.35 -13.71
N ARG A 586 17.95 -0.32 -14.55
CA ARG A 586 18.23 -0.47 -15.98
C ARG A 586 17.98 0.85 -16.72
N ARG A 587 19.06 1.60 -16.84
CA ARG A 587 19.13 2.96 -17.38
C ARG A 587 18.47 3.17 -18.75
N GLU A 588 18.62 2.22 -19.68
CA GLU A 588 17.98 2.30 -21.00
C GLU A 588 16.43 2.35 -20.93
N HIS A 589 15.82 1.97 -19.80
CA HIS A 589 14.38 2.08 -19.59
C HIS A 589 13.92 3.50 -19.21
N PHE A 590 14.81 4.35 -18.67
CA PHE A 590 14.43 5.65 -18.10
C PHE A 590 13.82 6.58 -19.14
N ARG A 591 14.28 6.51 -20.39
CA ARG A 591 13.77 7.36 -21.48
C ARG A 591 12.29 7.14 -21.82
N TYR A 592 11.69 6.03 -21.39
CA TYR A 592 10.30 5.68 -21.70
C TYR A 592 9.32 5.93 -20.54
N THR A 593 9.83 6.28 -19.35
CA THR A 593 8.98 6.59 -18.20
C THR A 593 8.21 7.90 -18.41
N ARG A 594 6.95 7.94 -17.97
CA ARG A 594 6.09 9.13 -17.91
C ARG A 594 5.79 9.58 -16.48
N ILE A 595 6.17 8.75 -15.51
CA ILE A 595 6.11 9.05 -14.08
C ILE A 595 7.53 9.41 -13.60
N PRO A 596 7.71 10.44 -12.76
CA PRO A 596 9.03 10.85 -12.26
C PRO A 596 9.82 9.67 -11.68
N LEU A 597 11.12 9.63 -11.95
CA LEU A 597 12.02 8.67 -11.31
C LEU A 597 12.10 8.98 -9.81
N SER A 598 12.32 7.93 -9.01
CA SER A 598 12.70 8.05 -7.59
C SER A 598 14.21 7.80 -7.49
N TYR A 599 14.74 7.64 -6.28
CA TYR A 599 16.13 7.21 -6.07
C TYR A 599 16.22 6.03 -5.10
N ASP A 600 17.29 5.24 -5.23
CA ASP A 600 17.57 4.15 -4.30
C ASP A 600 18.17 4.71 -3.01
N PRO A 601 17.51 4.54 -1.85
CA PRO A 601 18.03 5.06 -0.59
C PRO A 601 19.38 4.46 -0.19
N ALA A 602 19.78 3.32 -0.77
CA ALA A 602 21.06 2.67 -0.49
C ALA A 602 22.26 3.41 -1.07
N ASN A 603 22.10 4.10 -2.20
CA ASN A 603 23.23 4.69 -2.93
C ASN A 603 22.94 6.05 -3.60
N GLY A 604 21.72 6.58 -3.47
CA GLY A 604 21.35 7.86 -4.07
C GLY A 604 21.28 7.86 -5.59
N LYS A 605 21.25 6.70 -6.25
CA LYS A 605 21.13 6.64 -7.71
C LYS A 605 19.67 6.72 -8.14
N PRO A 606 19.35 7.44 -9.24
CA PRO A 606 18.01 7.43 -9.82
C PRO A 606 17.56 6.01 -10.17
N VAL A 607 16.29 5.70 -9.89
CA VAL A 607 15.66 4.42 -10.23
C VAL A 607 14.26 4.63 -10.79
N GLN A 608 13.84 3.69 -11.63
CA GLN A 608 12.43 3.53 -11.94
C GLN A 608 11.79 2.58 -10.91
N SER A 609 10.73 3.02 -10.23
CA SER A 609 9.94 2.12 -9.38
C SER A 609 9.03 1.25 -10.23
N ASN A 610 9.08 -0.07 -10.07
CA ASN A 610 8.32 -0.96 -10.95
C ASN A 610 6.81 -0.89 -10.71
N GLN A 611 6.35 -0.45 -9.53
CA GLN A 611 4.93 -0.15 -9.35
C GLN A 611 4.46 0.95 -10.33
N TYR A 612 5.30 1.92 -10.69
CA TYR A 612 4.91 2.96 -11.64
C TYR A 612 4.91 2.46 -13.09
N SER A 613 5.80 1.55 -13.46
CA SER A 613 5.71 0.90 -14.78
C SER A 613 4.42 0.09 -14.92
N LEU A 614 3.99 -0.58 -13.83
CA LEU A 614 2.74 -1.32 -13.79
C LEU A 614 1.51 -0.39 -13.72
N LEU A 615 1.62 0.78 -13.09
CA LEU A 615 0.58 1.82 -13.16
C LEU A 615 0.41 2.34 -14.59
N GLU A 616 1.52 2.60 -15.30
CA GLU A 616 1.51 2.97 -16.72
C GLU A 616 0.87 1.88 -17.58
N PHE A 617 1.10 0.60 -17.26
CA PHE A 617 0.39 -0.51 -17.90
C PHE A 617 -1.12 -0.45 -17.69
N LEU A 618 -1.60 -0.22 -16.46
CA LEU A 618 -3.04 -0.11 -16.17
C LEU A 618 -3.67 1.06 -16.95
N HIS A 619 -3.00 2.21 -17.03
CA HIS A 619 -3.47 3.33 -17.85
C HIS A 619 -3.51 2.98 -19.35
N GLY A 620 -2.48 2.28 -19.85
CA GLY A 620 -2.44 1.80 -21.23
C GLY A 620 -3.58 0.82 -21.54
N LEU A 621 -3.84 -0.13 -20.62
CA LEU A 621 -4.94 -1.07 -20.74
C LEU A 621 -6.30 -0.37 -20.68
N GLY A 622 -6.49 0.59 -19.77
CA GLY A 622 -7.71 1.40 -19.69
C GLY A 622 -8.02 2.13 -21.00
N LYS A 623 -7.00 2.70 -21.67
CA LYS A 623 -7.16 3.34 -23.00
C LYS A 623 -7.67 2.37 -24.07
N GLU A 624 -7.31 1.09 -23.99
CA GLU A 624 -7.81 0.07 -24.93
C GLU A 624 -9.23 -0.41 -24.59
N LEU A 625 -9.56 -0.50 -23.29
CA LEU A 625 -10.81 -1.13 -22.83
C LEU A 625 -11.97 -0.15 -22.69
N HIS A 626 -11.75 1.03 -22.10
CA HIS A 626 -12.80 1.98 -21.74
C HIS A 626 -13.61 2.50 -22.94
N PRO A 627 -13.04 2.77 -24.13
CA PRO A 627 -13.82 3.19 -25.31
C PRO A 627 -14.87 2.15 -25.73
N GLY A 628 -14.66 0.87 -25.42
CA GLY A 628 -15.59 -0.21 -25.68
C GLY A 628 -16.50 -0.56 -24.49
N GLY A 629 -16.54 0.26 -23.44
CA GLY A 629 -17.31 0.01 -22.22
C GLY A 629 -16.77 -1.14 -21.35
N ARG A 630 -15.52 -1.57 -21.58
CA ARG A 630 -14.89 -2.69 -20.86
C ARG A 630 -14.12 -2.24 -19.63
N LEU A 631 -13.92 -3.16 -18.69
CA LEU A 631 -13.42 -2.88 -17.34
C LEU A 631 -11.97 -3.34 -17.13
N VAL A 632 -11.23 -2.59 -16.31
CA VAL A 632 -9.95 -3.02 -15.75
C VAL A 632 -10.17 -3.62 -14.36
N PHE A 633 -9.92 -4.92 -14.21
CA PHE A 633 -9.96 -5.64 -12.93
C PHE A 633 -8.54 -5.97 -12.50
N ALA A 634 -8.04 -5.41 -11.39
CA ALA A 634 -6.65 -5.65 -10.97
C ALA A 634 -6.54 -6.26 -9.56
N ASN A 635 -5.66 -7.24 -9.40
CA ASN A 635 -5.29 -7.84 -8.12
C ASN A 635 -3.93 -7.34 -7.60
N GLY A 636 -3.72 -7.41 -6.29
CA GLY A 636 -2.48 -6.97 -5.65
C GLY A 636 -2.46 -5.47 -5.32
N LEU A 637 -3.63 -4.85 -5.16
CA LEU A 637 -3.78 -3.46 -4.72
C LEU A 637 -3.53 -3.34 -3.21
N HIS A 638 -2.29 -3.60 -2.79
CA HIS A 638 -1.84 -3.38 -1.42
C HIS A 638 -1.83 -1.89 -1.05
N GLN A 639 -1.70 -1.58 0.25
CA GLN A 639 -1.64 -0.20 0.76
C GLN A 639 -0.58 0.69 0.08
N THR A 640 0.52 0.10 -0.39
CA THR A 640 1.59 0.81 -1.10
C THR A 640 1.22 1.20 -2.54
N ARG A 641 0.11 0.69 -3.08
CA ARG A 641 -0.33 0.90 -4.48
C ARG A 641 -1.36 2.02 -4.62
N LYS A 642 -1.31 3.06 -3.79
CA LYS A 642 -2.31 4.15 -3.71
C LYS A 642 -2.79 4.70 -5.05
N PHE A 643 -1.89 4.90 -6.03
CA PHE A 643 -2.27 5.40 -7.36
C PHE A 643 -2.91 4.36 -8.28
N HIS A 644 -2.73 3.06 -8.04
CA HIS A 644 -3.35 2.01 -8.86
C HIS A 644 -4.87 1.93 -8.65
N PHE A 645 -5.37 2.41 -7.49
CA PHE A 645 -6.80 2.51 -7.21
C PHE A 645 -7.54 3.39 -8.23
N PHE A 646 -6.85 4.41 -8.77
CA PHE A 646 -7.44 5.34 -9.75
C PHE A 646 -7.46 4.76 -11.17
N ALA A 647 -6.50 3.89 -11.50
CA ALA A 647 -6.38 3.23 -12.80
C ALA A 647 -7.22 1.94 -12.94
N THR A 648 -7.94 1.55 -11.88
CA THR A 648 -8.66 0.28 -11.80
C THR A 648 -10.17 0.51 -11.59
N ASP A 649 -11.01 -0.29 -12.23
CA ASP A 649 -12.47 -0.23 -12.10
C ASP A 649 -13.00 -1.24 -11.07
N ILE A 650 -12.42 -2.44 -11.02
CA ILE A 650 -12.71 -3.50 -10.04
C ILE A 650 -11.45 -3.76 -9.23
N LEU A 651 -11.47 -3.44 -7.92
CA LEU A 651 -10.28 -3.49 -7.09
C LEU A 651 -10.17 -4.84 -6.38
N GLY A 652 -9.04 -5.53 -6.53
CA GLY A 652 -8.80 -6.84 -5.94
C GLY A 652 -7.53 -6.88 -5.09
N VAL A 653 -7.56 -7.68 -4.02
CA VAL A 653 -6.33 -8.08 -3.33
C VAL A 653 -6.46 -9.46 -2.69
N GLU A 654 -5.38 -10.22 -2.74
CA GLU A 654 -5.19 -11.38 -1.90
C GLU A 654 -4.79 -10.94 -0.48
N GLY A 655 -5.63 -11.26 0.52
CA GLY A 655 -5.37 -10.94 1.91
C GLY A 655 -6.54 -10.28 2.64
N LYS A 656 -6.27 -9.82 3.88
CA LYS A 656 -7.32 -9.51 4.87
C LYS A 656 -7.10 -8.25 5.73
N SER A 657 -6.08 -7.43 5.44
CA SER A 657 -5.70 -6.26 6.25
C SER A 657 -6.17 -4.92 5.66
N CYS A 658 -6.14 -3.84 6.45
CA CYS A 658 -6.31 -2.44 5.98
C CYS A 658 -7.61 -2.20 5.18
N LEU A 659 -8.74 -2.70 5.68
CA LEU A 659 -10.03 -2.64 4.96
C LEU A 659 -10.61 -1.21 4.91
N ASP A 660 -10.39 -0.44 5.96
CA ASP A 660 -10.68 1.00 6.04
C ASP A 660 -9.98 1.78 4.93
N GLN A 661 -8.65 1.65 4.82
CA GLN A 661 -7.86 2.31 3.78
C GLN A 661 -8.34 1.93 2.38
N LYS A 662 -8.69 0.65 2.17
CA LYS A 662 -9.21 0.18 0.88
C LYS A 662 -10.54 0.82 0.53
N ARG A 663 -11.47 0.89 1.48
CA ARG A 663 -12.75 1.58 1.26
C ARG A 663 -12.53 3.05 0.93
N VAL A 664 -11.67 3.74 1.68
CA VAL A 664 -11.35 5.15 1.45
C VAL A 664 -10.74 5.37 0.06
N MET A 665 -9.78 4.56 -0.35
CA MET A 665 -9.14 4.74 -1.66
C MET A 665 -10.00 4.22 -2.83
N ALA A 666 -10.95 3.32 -2.58
CA ALA A 666 -11.91 2.85 -3.59
C ALA A 666 -13.12 3.78 -3.74
N CYS A 667 -13.45 4.55 -2.70
CA CYS A 667 -14.70 5.29 -2.60
C CYS A 667 -15.90 4.36 -2.86
N GLN A 668 -16.62 4.56 -3.97
CA GLN A 668 -17.80 3.77 -4.34
C GLN A 668 -17.49 2.59 -5.28
N LYS A 669 -16.25 2.43 -5.75
CA LYS A 669 -15.86 1.30 -6.59
C LYS A 669 -15.93 -0.03 -5.80
N PRO A 670 -16.22 -1.16 -6.46
CA PRO A 670 -16.21 -2.45 -5.81
C PRO A 670 -14.79 -2.85 -5.41
N PHE A 671 -14.63 -3.31 -4.17
CA PHE A 671 -13.39 -3.90 -3.68
C PHE A 671 -13.65 -5.35 -3.28
N LEU A 672 -12.81 -6.25 -3.78
CA LEU A 672 -12.92 -7.69 -3.61
C LEU A 672 -11.69 -8.21 -2.86
N LEU A 673 -11.92 -9.06 -1.86
CA LEU A 673 -10.85 -9.81 -1.21
C LEU A 673 -10.84 -11.23 -1.74
N LEU A 674 -9.63 -11.76 -1.88
CA LEU A 674 -9.39 -13.17 -2.09
C LEU A 674 -8.64 -13.72 -0.87
N ILE A 675 -9.37 -14.40 0.03
CA ILE A 675 -8.85 -14.81 1.34
C ILE A 675 -8.44 -16.29 1.31
N TYR A 676 -7.16 -16.56 1.55
CA TYR A 676 -6.60 -17.91 1.62
C TYR A 676 -6.69 -18.53 3.02
N ASN A 677 -6.67 -19.86 3.07
CA ASN A 677 -6.45 -20.67 4.29
C ASN A 677 -7.49 -20.49 5.42
N ILE A 678 -8.76 -20.23 5.07
CA ILE A 678 -9.88 -20.18 6.05
C ILE A 678 -11.13 -20.94 5.60
N HIS A 679 -11.06 -21.64 4.47
CA HIS A 679 -12.22 -22.27 3.80
C HIS A 679 -12.79 -23.47 4.58
N ASP A 680 -12.06 -23.97 5.56
CA ASP A 680 -12.41 -25.04 6.49
C ASP A 680 -12.74 -24.51 7.90
N ASP A 681 -12.79 -23.18 8.07
CA ASP A 681 -13.13 -22.50 9.33
C ASP A 681 -14.35 -21.57 9.14
N PRO A 682 -15.59 -22.10 9.29
CA PRO A 682 -16.81 -21.31 9.16
C PRO A 682 -16.89 -20.12 10.11
N ALA A 683 -16.26 -20.18 11.29
CA ALA A 683 -16.25 -19.06 12.23
C ALA A 683 -15.42 -17.90 11.67
N GLN A 684 -14.21 -18.16 11.18
CA GLN A 684 -13.40 -17.15 10.51
C GLN A 684 -14.06 -16.62 9.23
N MET A 685 -14.70 -17.47 8.43
CA MET A 685 -15.45 -17.02 7.25
C MET A 685 -16.58 -16.06 7.65
N THR A 686 -17.35 -16.40 8.68
CA THR A 686 -18.45 -15.57 9.21
C THR A 686 -17.93 -14.23 9.73
N HIS A 687 -16.84 -14.25 10.52
CA HIS A 687 -16.16 -13.03 10.99
C HIS A 687 -15.81 -12.10 9.83
N TYR A 688 -15.19 -12.62 8.76
CA TYR A 688 -14.84 -11.80 7.61
C TYR A 688 -16.05 -11.30 6.82
N PHE A 689 -17.17 -12.02 6.77
CA PHE A 689 -18.40 -11.49 6.19
C PHE A 689 -18.92 -10.28 6.96
N HIS A 690 -18.94 -10.33 8.29
CA HIS A 690 -19.32 -9.18 9.11
C HIS A 690 -18.35 -8.02 8.91
N LEU A 691 -17.04 -8.25 9.12
CA LEU A 691 -16.05 -7.19 8.99
C LEU A 691 -16.01 -6.57 7.58
N CYS A 692 -16.17 -7.37 6.52
CA CYS A 692 -16.24 -6.83 5.16
C CYS A 692 -17.57 -6.13 4.87
N THR A 693 -18.67 -6.54 5.52
CA THR A 693 -19.97 -5.84 5.44
C THR A 693 -19.86 -4.41 5.94
N LEU A 694 -19.17 -4.17 7.06
CA LEU A 694 -18.91 -2.82 7.56
C LEU A 694 -18.37 -1.90 6.46
N TYR A 695 -17.42 -2.40 5.66
CA TYR A 695 -16.78 -1.62 4.60
C TYR A 695 -17.37 -1.89 3.21
N GLY A 696 -18.47 -2.63 3.08
CA GLY A 696 -19.04 -3.04 1.77
C GLY A 696 -18.03 -3.69 0.82
N ILE A 697 -17.07 -4.43 1.37
CA ILE A 697 -16.05 -5.18 0.61
C ILE A 697 -16.59 -6.60 0.38
N TYR A 698 -16.30 -7.20 -0.77
CA TYR A 698 -16.77 -8.53 -1.14
C TYR A 698 -15.72 -9.60 -0.77
N PRO A 699 -15.93 -10.43 0.28
CA PRO A 699 -14.99 -11.48 0.64
C PRO A 699 -15.24 -12.74 -0.19
N ALA A 700 -14.26 -13.13 -1.02
CA ALA A 700 -14.22 -14.44 -1.67
C ALA A 700 -13.13 -15.32 -1.04
N PHE A 701 -13.33 -16.63 -1.05
CA PHE A 701 -12.41 -17.59 -0.43
C PHE A 701 -11.60 -18.33 -1.50
N ALA A 702 -10.27 -18.26 -1.35
CA ALA A 702 -9.31 -18.63 -2.35
C ALA A 702 -8.94 -20.12 -2.29
N ASN A 703 -9.93 -21.01 -2.43
CA ASN A 703 -9.66 -22.43 -2.51
C ASN A 703 -10.54 -23.14 -3.54
N MET A 704 -9.95 -23.54 -4.66
CA MET A 704 -10.65 -24.32 -5.69
C MET A 704 -11.20 -25.67 -5.19
N ARG A 705 -10.69 -26.22 -4.07
CA ARG A 705 -11.22 -27.46 -3.48
C ARG A 705 -12.65 -27.30 -3.00
N MET A 706 -13.07 -26.11 -2.55
CA MET A 706 -14.43 -25.90 -2.06
C MET A 706 -15.47 -26.10 -3.17
N TYR A 707 -15.10 -25.89 -4.44
CA TYR A 707 -15.96 -26.09 -5.59
C TYR A 707 -16.02 -27.54 -6.10
N LYS A 708 -15.41 -28.51 -5.40
CA LYS A 708 -15.34 -29.91 -5.88
C LYS A 708 -16.66 -30.68 -5.70
N THR A 709 -17.37 -30.47 -4.60
CA THR A 709 -18.66 -31.12 -4.32
C THR A 709 -19.59 -30.15 -3.60
N PRO A 710 -20.93 -30.36 -3.66
CA PRO A 710 -21.90 -29.54 -2.94
C PRO A 710 -21.63 -29.40 -1.46
N GLU A 711 -21.23 -30.49 -0.82
CA GLU A 711 -21.00 -30.54 0.63
C GLU A 711 -19.81 -29.68 1.05
N MET A 712 -18.76 -29.60 0.21
CA MET A 712 -17.60 -28.73 0.46
C MET A 712 -17.92 -27.25 0.22
N TYR A 713 -18.93 -26.95 -0.60
CA TYR A 713 -19.34 -25.58 -0.92
C TYR A 713 -20.40 -25.05 0.05
N GLU A 714 -21.19 -25.94 0.67
CA GLU A 714 -22.35 -25.61 1.50
C GLU A 714 -22.09 -24.53 2.58
N PRO A 715 -20.98 -24.54 3.35
CA PRO A 715 -20.73 -23.48 4.33
C PRO A 715 -20.61 -22.09 3.69
N VAL A 716 -19.95 -22.00 2.54
CA VAL A 716 -19.80 -20.74 1.79
C VAL A 716 -21.12 -20.35 1.13
N HIS A 717 -21.87 -21.32 0.61
CA HIS A 717 -23.20 -21.09 0.02
C HIS A 717 -24.16 -20.41 1.01
N GLN A 718 -24.24 -20.91 2.24
CA GLN A 718 -25.09 -20.34 3.29
C GLN A 718 -24.71 -18.90 3.61
N LEU A 719 -23.41 -18.62 3.73
CA LEU A 719 -22.91 -17.27 3.99
C LEU A 719 -23.14 -16.33 2.79
N ASN A 720 -22.88 -16.80 1.57
CA ASN A 720 -23.10 -16.02 0.36
C ASN A 720 -24.57 -15.58 0.25
N ASN A 721 -25.51 -16.52 0.37
CA ASN A 721 -26.93 -16.24 0.28
C ASN A 721 -27.44 -15.32 1.40
N ARG A 722 -26.80 -15.35 2.57
CA ARG A 722 -27.15 -14.47 3.69
C ARG A 722 -26.63 -13.04 3.50
N PHE A 723 -25.37 -12.87 3.09
CA PHE A 723 -24.71 -11.56 3.12
C PHE A 723 -24.67 -10.84 1.77
N VAL A 724 -24.51 -11.57 0.65
CA VAL A 724 -24.24 -10.95 -0.65
C VAL A 724 -25.41 -10.13 -1.19
N PRO A 725 -26.68 -10.56 -1.13
CA PRO A 725 -27.80 -9.74 -1.58
C PRO A 725 -27.90 -8.39 -0.84
N MET A 726 -27.61 -8.40 0.47
CA MET A 726 -27.53 -7.19 1.27
C MET A 726 -26.34 -6.32 0.86
N LEU A 727 -25.14 -6.91 0.67
CA LEU A 727 -23.96 -6.19 0.22
C LEU A 727 -24.19 -5.50 -1.13
N GLN A 728 -24.86 -6.18 -2.07
CA GLN A 728 -25.24 -5.61 -3.37
C GLN A 728 -26.15 -4.39 -3.20
N ARG A 729 -27.15 -4.47 -2.30
CA ARG A 729 -28.03 -3.34 -1.99
C ARG A 729 -27.25 -2.17 -1.36
N LEU A 730 -26.37 -2.47 -0.42
CA LEU A 730 -25.55 -1.51 0.32
C LEU A 730 -24.57 -0.76 -0.60
N THR A 731 -23.78 -1.50 -1.39
CA THR A 731 -22.76 -0.95 -2.28
C THR A 731 -23.35 -0.24 -3.49
N LYS A 732 -24.54 -0.65 -3.95
CA LYS A 732 -25.33 0.11 -4.92
C LYS A 732 -25.77 1.47 -4.40
N ALA A 733 -26.08 1.60 -3.09
CA ALA A 733 -26.41 2.89 -2.49
C ALA A 733 -25.21 3.85 -2.45
N GLY A 734 -23.98 3.31 -2.48
CA GLY A 734 -22.74 4.08 -2.53
C GLY A 734 -22.28 4.54 -1.16
N TRP A 735 -21.01 4.27 -0.85
CA TRP A 735 -20.39 4.71 0.41
C TRP A 735 -20.19 6.22 0.43
N HIS A 736 -20.33 6.81 1.62
CA HIS A 736 -19.98 8.20 1.90
C HIS A 736 -19.10 8.30 3.15
N PRO A 737 -18.01 9.09 3.13
CA PRO A 737 -17.07 9.17 4.25
C PRO A 737 -17.69 9.82 5.49
N ILE A 738 -18.54 10.83 5.31
CA ILE A 738 -19.22 11.52 6.41
C ILE A 738 -20.45 10.74 6.81
N THR A 739 -20.44 10.18 8.02
CA THR A 739 -21.52 9.28 8.46
C THR A 739 -22.78 10.03 8.85
N HIS A 740 -22.65 11.25 9.38
CA HIS A 740 -23.70 11.97 10.12
C HIS A 740 -24.34 11.14 11.24
N ALA A 741 -23.61 10.14 11.74
CA ALA A 741 -24.00 9.27 12.83
C ALA A 741 -22.79 8.98 13.71
N ARG A 742 -22.99 8.92 15.02
CA ARG A 742 -21.96 8.54 15.99
C ARG A 742 -22.51 7.54 17.00
N SER A 743 -21.65 6.65 17.46
CA SER A 743 -21.89 5.79 18.62
C SER A 743 -21.36 6.48 19.88
N ASP A 744 -22.02 6.24 21.01
CA ASP A 744 -21.53 6.56 22.35
C ASP A 744 -20.44 5.58 22.86
N ASN A 745 -20.26 4.46 22.16
CA ASN A 745 -19.23 3.45 22.41
C ASN A 745 -18.20 3.43 21.26
N ALA A 746 -16.92 3.71 21.58
CA ALA A 746 -15.84 3.81 20.60
C ALA A 746 -15.48 2.47 19.93
N ASP A 747 -15.81 1.34 20.57
CA ASP A 747 -15.59 0.00 20.01
C ASP A 747 -16.67 -0.41 19.00
N ILE A 748 -17.69 0.44 18.79
CA ILE A 748 -18.70 0.29 17.75
C ILE A 748 -18.34 1.14 16.54
N TRP A 749 -18.00 0.48 15.44
CA TRP A 749 -17.58 1.12 14.19
C TRP A 749 -18.78 1.36 13.27
N LEU A 750 -18.77 2.50 12.57
CA LEU A 750 -19.89 2.98 11.74
C LEU A 750 -19.44 3.42 10.35
N GLU A 751 -20.20 3.05 9.33
CA GLU A 751 -20.09 3.60 7.97
C GLU A 751 -21.46 3.95 7.38
N ARG A 752 -21.50 4.97 6.51
CA ARG A 752 -22.73 5.45 5.85
C ARG A 752 -22.75 5.08 4.38
N TRP A 753 -23.96 4.76 3.91
CA TRP A 753 -24.27 4.45 2.53
C TRP A 753 -25.52 5.19 2.06
N GLY A 754 -25.49 5.74 0.86
CA GLY A 754 -26.62 6.44 0.23
C GLY A 754 -26.90 7.87 0.75
N THR A 755 -27.71 8.59 -0.03
CA THR A 755 -27.95 10.04 0.11
C THR A 755 -29.36 10.43 0.55
N GLY A 756 -30.30 9.50 0.72
CA GLY A 756 -31.65 9.76 1.21
C GLY A 756 -32.70 10.19 0.18
N SER A 757 -32.30 10.56 -1.05
CA SER A 757 -33.26 10.85 -2.14
C SER A 757 -33.82 9.57 -2.77
N ASP A 758 -32.95 8.80 -3.45
CA ASP A 758 -33.38 7.74 -4.38
C ASP A 758 -32.83 6.34 -4.03
N THR A 759 -31.72 6.27 -3.28
CA THR A 759 -31.04 5.01 -2.95
C THR A 759 -31.41 4.45 -1.58
N GLY A 760 -32.10 5.24 -0.75
CA GLY A 760 -32.19 5.04 0.70
C GLY A 760 -30.89 5.44 1.43
N VAL A 761 -30.94 5.47 2.77
CA VAL A 761 -29.78 5.64 3.65
C VAL A 761 -29.58 4.38 4.47
N TYR A 762 -28.35 3.91 4.54
CA TYR A 762 -27.97 2.77 5.36
C TYR A 762 -26.79 3.11 6.26
N LEU A 763 -26.79 2.52 7.45
CA LEU A 763 -25.66 2.51 8.37
C LEU A 763 -25.22 1.07 8.60
N THR A 764 -23.95 0.79 8.39
CA THR A 764 -23.34 -0.45 8.87
C THR A 764 -22.73 -0.20 10.23
N VAL A 765 -23.06 -1.03 11.21
CA VAL A 765 -22.70 -0.85 12.62
C VAL A 765 -22.06 -2.13 13.13
N TYR A 766 -20.77 -2.11 13.40
CA TYR A 766 -19.96 -3.29 13.74
C TYR A 766 -19.47 -3.21 15.18
N ASN A 767 -19.65 -4.29 15.93
CA ASN A 767 -19.04 -4.44 17.25
C ASN A 767 -17.66 -5.07 17.12
N ALA A 768 -16.62 -4.35 17.53
CA ALA A 768 -15.24 -4.82 17.47
C ALA A 768 -14.76 -5.57 18.73
N THR A 769 -15.60 -5.70 19.75
CA THR A 769 -15.26 -6.41 20.99
C THR A 769 -15.62 -7.91 20.90
N ASP A 770 -15.13 -8.67 21.88
CA ASP A 770 -15.44 -10.08 22.09
C ASP A 770 -16.67 -10.30 23.01
N ALA A 771 -17.35 -9.21 23.42
CA ALA A 771 -18.58 -9.24 24.19
C ALA A 771 -19.77 -8.64 23.42
N THR A 772 -21.00 -8.90 23.88
CA THR A 772 -22.17 -8.18 23.35
C THR A 772 -22.16 -6.77 23.90
N GLU A 773 -22.22 -5.78 23.02
CA GLU A 773 -22.19 -4.37 23.39
C GLU A 773 -23.56 -3.71 23.18
N ARG A 774 -23.93 -2.85 24.12
CA ARG A 774 -25.07 -1.95 23.99
C ARG A 774 -24.56 -0.57 23.64
N THR A 775 -25.18 0.06 22.64
CA THR A 775 -24.80 1.41 22.18
C THR A 775 -26.02 2.24 21.82
N THR A 776 -25.88 3.56 21.96
CA THR A 776 -26.78 4.56 21.39
C THR A 776 -26.14 5.22 20.18
N LEU A 777 -26.78 5.07 19.01
CA LEU A 777 -26.41 5.76 17.78
C LEU A 777 -27.15 7.09 17.69
N ALA A 778 -26.41 8.19 17.75
CA ALA A 778 -26.93 9.53 17.49
C ALA A 778 -26.83 9.85 15.99
N VAL A 779 -27.98 10.01 15.33
CA VAL A 779 -28.09 10.19 13.88
C VAL A 779 -28.65 11.57 13.55
N ASN A 780 -27.95 12.37 12.74
CA ASN A 780 -28.45 13.66 12.26
C ASN A 780 -29.31 13.45 10.99
N ALA A 781 -30.61 13.23 11.19
CA ALA A 781 -31.56 12.94 10.12
C ALA A 781 -31.67 14.05 9.07
N THR A 782 -31.63 15.31 9.49
CA THR A 782 -31.68 16.45 8.58
C THR A 782 -30.45 16.52 7.68
N ALA A 783 -29.25 16.28 8.21
CA ALA A 783 -28.03 16.21 7.39
C ALA A 783 -27.97 14.96 6.47
N LEU A 784 -28.75 13.92 6.79
CA LEU A 784 -28.97 12.75 5.92
C LEU A 784 -30.05 12.99 4.85
N GLY A 785 -30.71 14.15 4.83
CA GLY A 785 -31.82 14.45 3.91
C GLY A 785 -33.12 13.75 4.26
N LEU A 786 -33.24 13.17 5.46
CA LEU A 786 -34.42 12.41 5.90
C LEU A 786 -35.46 13.28 6.61
N GLY A 787 -35.12 14.53 6.98
CA GLY A 787 -36.00 15.46 7.70
C GLY A 787 -36.19 15.11 9.18
N ASP A 788 -36.92 15.94 9.93
CA ASP A 788 -37.08 15.83 11.40
C ASP A 788 -38.22 14.90 11.86
N THR A 789 -38.53 13.85 11.08
CA THR A 789 -39.65 12.94 11.34
C THR A 789 -39.25 11.72 12.18
N GLN A 790 -40.23 11.04 12.78
CA GLN A 790 -40.06 9.70 13.36
C GLN A 790 -39.43 8.76 12.31
N LEU A 791 -38.18 8.35 12.56
CA LEU A 791 -37.44 7.41 11.71
C LEU A 791 -37.38 6.04 12.36
N THR A 792 -37.52 5.01 11.52
CA THR A 792 -37.23 3.62 11.87
C THR A 792 -35.88 3.22 11.31
N ALA A 793 -35.13 2.46 12.10
CA ALA A 793 -33.95 1.73 11.66
C ALA A 793 -34.32 0.25 11.56
N ARG A 794 -34.30 -0.32 10.35
CA ARG A 794 -34.53 -1.75 10.10
C ARG A 794 -33.21 -2.43 9.77
N ASP A 795 -32.78 -3.40 10.56
CA ASP A 795 -31.64 -4.25 10.21
C ASP A 795 -32.02 -5.19 9.08
N ILE A 796 -31.46 -4.98 7.90
CA ILE A 796 -31.74 -5.81 6.72
C ILE A 796 -30.95 -7.13 6.72
N LEU A 797 -30.12 -7.38 7.74
CA LEU A 797 -29.41 -8.65 7.94
C LEU A 797 -30.07 -9.57 8.98
N SER A 798 -30.76 -9.02 9.98
CA SER A 798 -31.41 -9.80 11.05
C SER A 798 -32.86 -9.44 11.34
N ASP A 799 -33.46 -8.56 10.53
CA ASP A 799 -34.85 -8.08 10.63
C ASP A 799 -35.23 -7.37 11.95
N GLY A 800 -34.24 -6.94 12.75
CA GLY A 800 -34.48 -6.09 13.93
C GLY A 800 -35.01 -4.71 13.51
N VAL A 801 -35.88 -4.12 14.33
CA VAL A 801 -36.44 -2.77 14.09
C VAL A 801 -36.32 -1.93 15.36
N TRP A 802 -35.76 -0.73 15.21
CA TRP A 802 -35.62 0.24 16.29
C TRP A 802 -36.28 1.56 15.91
N GLN A 803 -37.01 2.13 16.85
CA GLN A 803 -37.64 3.44 16.71
C GLN A 803 -36.67 4.53 17.15
N GLY A 804 -36.51 5.56 16.32
CA GLY A 804 -35.67 6.70 16.61
C GLY A 804 -36.29 7.59 17.68
N THR A 805 -35.56 7.84 18.75
CA THR A 805 -36.01 8.75 19.82
C THR A 805 -35.43 10.15 19.59
N PRO A 806 -36.26 11.22 19.53
CA PRO A 806 -35.76 12.58 19.40
C PRO A 806 -34.81 12.98 20.54
N ALA A 807 -33.63 13.48 20.19
CA ALA A 807 -32.61 13.94 21.13
C ALA A 807 -31.88 15.18 20.58
N ARG A 808 -32.31 16.37 21.00
CA ARG A 808 -31.79 17.66 20.47
C ARG A 808 -31.87 17.72 18.94
N ALA A 809 -30.71 17.74 18.25
CA ALA A 809 -30.58 17.81 16.80
C ALA A 809 -30.33 16.43 16.15
N THR A 810 -30.46 15.34 16.90
CA THR A 810 -30.29 13.96 16.42
C THR A 810 -31.48 13.08 16.79
N LEU A 811 -31.59 11.94 16.10
CA LEU A 811 -32.42 10.82 16.49
C LEU A 811 -31.51 9.72 17.05
N ASN A 812 -31.88 9.22 18.23
CA ASN A 812 -31.12 8.21 18.94
C ASN A 812 -31.74 6.84 18.75
N PHE A 813 -30.92 5.87 18.34
CA PHE A 813 -31.28 4.45 18.27
C PHE A 813 -30.44 3.67 19.27
N THR A 814 -31.07 2.95 20.20
CA THR A 814 -30.36 2.09 21.15
C THR A 814 -30.47 0.64 20.72
N LEU A 815 -29.33 0.00 20.50
CA LEU A 815 -29.26 -1.38 20.00
C LEU A 815 -28.20 -2.20 20.74
N GLU A 816 -28.40 -3.51 20.73
CA GLU A 816 -27.44 -4.50 21.18
C GLU A 816 -26.83 -5.22 19.97
N ILE A 817 -25.50 -5.30 19.95
CA ILE A 817 -24.74 -5.87 18.86
C ILE A 817 -23.87 -7.00 19.42
N PRO A 818 -24.06 -8.25 18.97
CA PRO A 818 -23.23 -9.37 19.39
C PRO A 818 -21.75 -9.15 19.04
N PRO A 819 -20.82 -9.88 19.70
CA PRO A 819 -19.38 -9.72 19.47
C PRO A 819 -19.00 -10.02 18.02
N GLU A 820 -18.12 -9.20 17.45
CA GLU A 820 -17.61 -9.32 16.08
C GLU A 820 -18.71 -9.42 15.01
N GLN A 821 -19.89 -8.86 15.26
CA GLN A 821 -21.01 -8.85 14.32
C GLN A 821 -21.35 -7.45 13.83
N THR A 822 -21.95 -7.40 12.64
CA THR A 822 -22.45 -6.18 11.98
C THR A 822 -23.95 -6.19 11.92
N ARG A 823 -24.58 -5.04 12.20
CA ARG A 823 -25.96 -4.69 11.85
C ARG A 823 -25.95 -3.82 10.60
N VAL A 824 -26.95 -3.96 9.73
CA VAL A 824 -27.09 -3.13 8.52
C VAL A 824 -28.42 -2.41 8.58
N LEU A 825 -28.41 -1.21 9.15
CA LEU A 825 -29.60 -0.43 9.44
C LEU A 825 -30.03 0.36 8.20
N GLN A 826 -31.16 0.02 7.60
CA GLN A 826 -31.86 0.89 6.66
C GLN A 826 -32.66 1.93 7.45
N LEU A 827 -32.42 3.22 7.17
CA LEU A 827 -33.19 4.31 7.76
C LEU A 827 -34.37 4.66 6.85
N SER A 828 -35.57 4.68 7.42
CA SER A 828 -36.80 5.02 6.69
C SER A 828 -37.75 5.85 7.54
N ARG A 829 -38.57 6.67 6.87
CA ARG A 829 -39.76 7.27 7.50
C ARG A 829 -40.80 6.17 7.69
N GLU A 830 -41.45 6.13 8.85
CA GLU A 830 -42.52 5.17 9.08
C GLU A 830 -43.66 5.43 8.07
N LEU A 831 -44.07 4.40 7.31
CA LEU A 831 -45.37 4.43 6.64
C LEU A 831 -46.40 4.31 7.75
N VAL A 832 -47.07 5.41 8.07
CA VAL A 832 -48.34 5.34 8.80
C VAL A 832 -49.21 4.38 8.01
N GLN A 833 -49.42 3.17 8.54
CA GLN A 833 -50.52 2.33 8.08
C GLN A 833 -51.78 3.15 8.34
N SER A 834 -52.35 3.73 7.28
CA SER A 834 -53.71 4.22 7.31
C SER A 834 -54.58 3.00 7.57
N GLY A 835 -54.98 2.80 8.83
CA GLY A 835 -56.00 1.85 9.17
C GLY A 835 -57.31 2.28 8.51
N GLU A 836 -57.84 1.41 7.65
CA GLU A 836 -59.28 1.22 7.50
C GLU A 836 -59.63 -0.19 7.97
#